data_AF-A0A419WT86-F1
#
_entry.id   AF-A0A419WT86-F1
#
_cell.length_a   1.000
_cell.length_b   1.000
_cell.length_c   1.000
_cell.angle_alpha   90.00
_cell.angle_beta   90.00
_cell.angle_gamma   90.00
#
_symmetry.space_group_name_H-M   'P 1'
#
loop_
_entity.id
_entity.type
_entity.pdbx_description
1 polymer ?
#
loop_
_entity_poly.entity_id
_entity_poly.type
_entity_poly.pdbx_seq_one_letter_code
_entity_poly.pdbx_strand_id
1 'polypeptide(L)'
;MDSKFSPRIKDVLSYSKEEAERLGNSAIGTEHLFLGILREGEGIAVDILISLGVDLYDIRKNIEREIKSDTITDLDQNNIPLQRSAERVLKLIYLEAKALKNNTIDTSHLLLAILKDDKSMVTQILEDQTVDYNKVKENLKTLFPKAQADYPSEEREGKGGMSGGSKGASARGKSETPVLDNFGIDITKSAEEGTLDPIVGRETEIERLAQILSRRKKNNPILIGEPGVGKSAIAEGLALRIVQKKVSRVLFGKRVVTLDLASIVAGTKYRGQFEERMKAILNELSKTTDIILFIDEIHTIVGAGGATGSLDAANMLKPALARGEIQCIGATTLDEYRQNIEKDGALERRFQKVMVEPTSPEETIEILNNIKERYEDHHNVYYTEAAIDACVKLTSRYISDRYLPDKAIDALDEAGSRVHISNIHVPVIIEELEKKIEETRQSKIKAVKAQKFELAASFRDKEKNFSEDLEKEKEKWEQELSLKKEKVAEEDIAEVVAMMTGVPVKRIAQAEGSRLLKMDDELQGKVVGQDDAIAKIVKAIQRNRAGLKDPNKPIGTFIFLGPTGVGKTQLAKVLSEYLFDSTDALIRIDMSEYMEKFAVSRLVGAPPGYVGYEEGGQLTEKVRRKPYSVVLLDEIEKAHPDVFNILLQLLDDGQLTDSLGRRVDFKNSIIIMTSNIGSRELKDFGKGIGFQTGGNDSNEYANSIIQKALKKAFAPEFLNRIDDLIMFNSLTQKDIHKIIDIELNGLYKRVNDLGYNIKISTAAKDFIAEKGYDVQFGARPLKRAIQKYLEDEMAEVIIKASISEGDTISVGLDKSKQKITTKILKAQKQLE
;
A
#
# COMPACT_ATOMS: atom_id res chain seq x y z
N MET A 1 -16.39 28.58 2.25
CA MET A 1 -17.50 27.69 1.86
C MET A 1 -17.92 27.81 0.38
N ASP A 2 -17.23 28.60 -0.45
CA ASP A 2 -17.70 28.98 -1.79
C ASP A 2 -17.26 28.09 -2.97
N SER A 3 -16.52 27.00 -2.73
CA SER A 3 -15.87 26.21 -3.78
C SER A 3 -16.78 25.21 -4.50
N LYS A 4 -18.06 25.08 -4.11
CA LYS A 4 -19.00 24.10 -4.69
C LYS A 4 -20.24 24.69 -5.40
N PHE A 5 -20.45 26.01 -5.33
CA PHE A 5 -21.56 26.67 -6.04
C PHE A 5 -21.18 26.97 -7.49
N SER A 6 -22.07 26.67 -8.44
CA SER A 6 -21.88 27.14 -9.80
C SER A 6 -21.99 28.67 -9.88
N PRO A 7 -21.34 29.33 -10.85
CA PRO A 7 -21.41 30.78 -11.01
C PRO A 7 -22.85 31.30 -11.04
N ARG A 8 -23.75 30.55 -11.69
CA ARG A 8 -25.19 30.89 -11.79
C ARG A 8 -25.91 30.88 -10.44
N ILE A 9 -25.54 30.00 -9.52
CA ILE A 9 -26.11 30.06 -8.16
C ILE A 9 -25.66 31.33 -7.43
N LYS A 10 -24.41 31.77 -7.62
CA LYS A 10 -23.94 33.03 -7.05
C LYS A 10 -24.73 34.22 -7.60
N ASP A 11 -25.02 34.20 -8.90
CA ASP A 11 -25.88 35.20 -9.55
C ASP A 11 -27.31 35.16 -9.00
N VAL A 12 -27.91 33.96 -8.88
CA VAL A 12 -29.24 33.79 -8.28
C VAL A 12 -29.31 34.33 -6.86
N LEU A 13 -28.29 34.09 -6.03
CA LEU A 13 -28.23 34.64 -4.67
C LEU A 13 -28.11 36.17 -4.66
N SER A 14 -27.33 36.75 -5.58
CA SER A 14 -27.26 38.20 -5.77
C SER A 14 -28.62 38.77 -6.18
N TYR A 15 -29.26 38.17 -7.18
CA TYR A 15 -30.59 38.59 -7.64
C TYR A 15 -31.64 38.44 -6.54
N SER A 16 -31.56 37.41 -5.70
CA SER A 16 -32.49 37.23 -4.58
C SER A 16 -32.43 38.38 -3.58
N LYS A 17 -31.23 38.93 -3.34
CA LYS A 17 -31.04 40.12 -2.50
C LYS A 17 -31.66 41.36 -3.15
N GLU A 18 -31.42 41.56 -4.44
CA GLU A 18 -31.99 42.67 -5.21
C GLU A 18 -33.52 42.59 -5.31
N GLU A 19 -34.10 41.39 -5.40
CA GLU A 19 -35.55 41.19 -5.42
C GLU A 19 -36.19 41.47 -4.05
N ALA A 20 -35.51 41.11 -2.95
CA ALA A 20 -35.97 41.48 -1.61
C ALA A 20 -35.98 43.00 -1.41
N GLU A 21 -34.95 43.69 -1.91
CA GLU A 21 -34.88 45.15 -1.90
C GLU A 21 -35.99 45.78 -2.77
N ARG A 22 -36.16 45.29 -4.01
CA ARG A 22 -37.18 45.79 -4.96
C ARG A 22 -38.60 45.65 -4.41
N LEU A 23 -38.88 44.58 -3.68
CA LEU A 23 -40.22 44.30 -3.12
C LEU A 23 -40.43 44.87 -1.72
N GLY A 24 -39.42 45.53 -1.14
CA GLY A 24 -39.51 46.20 0.16
C GLY A 24 -39.54 45.23 1.34
N ASN A 25 -38.84 44.09 1.25
CA ASN A 25 -38.80 43.07 2.29
C ASN A 25 -37.52 43.15 3.12
N SER A 26 -37.68 43.10 4.44
CA SER A 26 -36.58 43.20 5.40
C SER A 26 -35.76 41.92 5.58
N ALA A 27 -36.14 40.83 4.92
CA ALA A 27 -35.42 39.56 4.94
C ALA A 27 -35.59 38.79 3.63
N ILE A 28 -34.57 38.01 3.25
CA ILE A 28 -34.60 37.12 2.08
C ILE A 28 -35.22 35.77 2.49
N GLY A 29 -36.45 35.50 2.04
CA GLY A 29 -37.11 34.19 2.16
C GLY A 29 -37.01 33.33 0.90
N THR A 30 -37.75 32.22 0.86
CA THR A 30 -37.70 31.22 -0.22
C THR A 30 -38.26 31.75 -1.53
N GLU A 31 -39.21 32.66 -1.43
CA GLU A 31 -39.80 33.41 -2.52
C GLU A 31 -38.79 34.29 -3.27
N HIS A 32 -37.88 34.94 -2.54
CA HIS A 32 -36.83 35.75 -3.14
C HIS A 32 -35.79 34.88 -3.85
N LEU A 33 -35.46 33.71 -3.28
CA LEU A 33 -34.61 32.70 -3.92
C LEU A 33 -35.22 32.20 -5.25
N PHE A 34 -36.53 32.00 -5.27
CA PHE A 34 -37.23 31.58 -6.47
C PHE A 34 -37.32 32.71 -7.52
N LEU A 35 -37.59 33.95 -7.11
CA LEU A 35 -37.54 35.10 -8.01
C LEU A 35 -36.13 35.31 -8.59
N GLY A 36 -35.08 35.04 -7.81
CA GLY A 36 -33.70 35.00 -8.28
C GLY A 36 -33.48 33.97 -9.39
N ILE A 37 -34.04 32.75 -9.26
CA ILE A 37 -34.01 31.73 -10.33
C ILE A 37 -34.71 32.27 -11.58
N LEU A 38 -35.89 32.86 -11.44
CA LEU A 38 -36.64 33.39 -12.58
C LEU A 38 -35.93 34.57 -13.25
N ARG A 39 -35.16 35.36 -12.50
CA ARG A 39 -34.43 36.53 -13.00
C ARG A 39 -33.14 36.16 -13.71
N GLU A 40 -32.44 35.12 -13.26
CA GLU A 40 -31.27 34.59 -13.96
C GLU A 40 -31.65 34.06 -15.35
N GLY A 41 -32.82 33.44 -15.48
CA GLY A 41 -33.52 33.22 -16.76
C GLY A 41 -32.94 32.14 -17.68
N GLU A 42 -31.66 31.77 -17.55
CA GLU A 42 -30.96 30.83 -18.42
C GLU A 42 -30.50 29.53 -17.72
N GLY A 43 -31.01 29.28 -16.50
CA GLY A 43 -30.67 28.14 -15.66
C GLY A 43 -31.54 26.89 -15.87
N ILE A 44 -31.00 25.73 -15.48
CA ILE A 44 -31.67 24.42 -15.61
C ILE A 44 -33.05 24.39 -14.92
N ALA A 45 -33.19 25.16 -13.83
CA ALA A 45 -34.46 25.26 -13.12
C ALA A 45 -35.55 25.91 -13.98
N VAL A 46 -35.18 26.93 -14.77
CA VAL A 46 -36.08 27.63 -15.69
C VAL A 46 -36.46 26.70 -16.86
N ASP A 47 -35.49 25.98 -17.43
CA ASP A 47 -35.74 24.99 -18.48
C ASP A 47 -36.73 23.90 -18.03
N ILE A 48 -36.59 23.40 -16.79
CA ILE A 48 -37.52 22.41 -16.23
C ILE A 48 -38.92 23.01 -16.10
N LEU A 49 -39.05 24.22 -15.56
CA LEU A 49 -40.35 24.88 -15.40
C LEU A 49 -41.04 25.09 -16.76
N ILE A 50 -40.30 25.54 -17.78
CA ILE A 50 -40.81 25.69 -19.15
C ILE A 50 -41.25 24.34 -19.72
N SER A 51 -40.45 23.28 -19.53
CA SER A 51 -40.77 21.93 -20.01
C SER A 51 -42.01 21.32 -19.36
N LEU A 52 -42.32 21.74 -18.12
CA LEU A 52 -43.53 21.35 -17.39
C LEU A 52 -44.74 22.22 -17.75
N GLY A 53 -44.61 23.15 -18.71
CA GLY A 53 -45.69 24.00 -19.20
C GLY A 53 -46.02 25.18 -18.30
N VAL A 54 -45.11 25.57 -17.41
CA VAL A 54 -45.32 26.69 -16.48
C VAL A 54 -45.12 28.03 -17.18
N ASP A 55 -46.11 28.92 -17.07
CA ASP A 55 -45.93 30.33 -17.43
C ASP A 55 -45.17 31.09 -16.33
N LEU A 56 -43.88 31.35 -16.61
CA LEU A 56 -42.99 32.04 -15.69
C LEU A 56 -43.43 33.48 -15.37
N TYR A 57 -44.15 34.14 -16.29
CA TYR A 57 -44.64 35.50 -16.08
C TYR A 57 -45.79 35.52 -15.08
N ASP A 58 -46.74 34.58 -15.21
CA ASP A 58 -47.87 34.47 -14.30
C ASP A 58 -47.44 34.07 -12.88
N ILE A 59 -46.50 33.12 -12.76
CA ILE A 59 -45.97 32.76 -11.43
C ILE A 59 -45.22 33.93 -10.79
N ARG A 60 -44.37 34.62 -11.54
CA ARG A 60 -43.66 35.81 -11.03
C ARG A 60 -44.64 36.83 -10.48
N LYS A 61 -45.70 37.15 -11.24
CA LYS A 61 -46.72 38.13 -10.85
C LYS A 61 -47.51 37.69 -9.61
N ASN A 62 -47.83 36.40 -9.49
CA ASN A 62 -48.52 35.86 -8.32
C ASN A 62 -47.67 35.97 -7.05
N ILE A 63 -46.40 35.58 -7.14
CA ILE A 63 -45.43 35.69 -6.06
C ILE A 63 -45.25 37.16 -5.66
N GLU A 64 -44.94 38.05 -6.62
CA GLU A 64 -44.78 39.48 -6.34
C GLU A 64 -46.00 40.11 -5.66
N ARG A 65 -47.23 39.72 -6.06
CA ARG A 65 -48.46 40.25 -5.46
C ARG A 65 -48.61 39.88 -3.99
N GLU A 66 -48.18 38.70 -3.58
CA GLU A 66 -48.31 38.22 -2.19
C GLU A 66 -47.22 38.78 -1.26
N ILE A 67 -46.09 39.19 -1.84
CA ILE A 67 -44.88 39.57 -1.10
C ILE A 67 -44.62 41.07 -1.11
N LYS A 68 -45.28 41.81 -2.00
CA LYS A 68 -45.12 43.26 -2.09
C LYS A 68 -45.57 43.92 -0.77
N SER A 69 -44.62 44.52 -0.06
CA SER A 69 -44.92 45.31 1.12
C SER A 69 -45.20 46.76 0.69
N ASP A 70 -46.29 47.36 1.21
CA ASP A 70 -46.59 48.79 0.99
C ASP A 70 -45.83 49.70 1.97
N THR A 71 -45.04 49.13 2.88
CA THR A 71 -44.22 49.84 3.86
C THR A 71 -42.80 50.00 3.36
N ILE A 72 -42.47 51.22 2.90
CA ILE A 72 -41.09 51.64 2.65
C ILE A 72 -40.36 51.62 4.00
N THR A 73 -39.55 50.59 4.22
CA THR A 73 -38.61 50.53 5.34
C THR A 73 -37.26 51.04 4.81
N ASP A 74 -36.65 52.01 5.51
CA ASP A 74 -35.25 52.37 5.30
C ASP A 74 -34.40 51.16 5.71
N LEU A 75 -34.17 50.26 4.75
CA LEU A 75 -33.38 49.06 4.93
C LEU A 75 -31.89 49.42 4.78
N ASP A 76 -31.08 48.94 5.72
CA ASP A 76 -29.62 49.02 5.63
C ASP A 76 -29.16 48.22 4.40
N GLN A 77 -28.85 48.92 3.29
CA GLN A 77 -28.62 48.35 1.95
C GLN A 77 -27.53 47.25 1.92
N ASN A 78 -26.62 47.27 2.90
CA ASN A 78 -25.50 46.34 2.93
C ASN A 78 -25.82 44.98 3.57
N ASN A 79 -26.91 44.81 4.34
CA ASN A 79 -27.12 43.56 5.10
C ASN A 79 -28.59 43.16 5.31
N ILE A 80 -29.24 42.63 4.27
CA ILE A 80 -30.57 42.00 4.38
C ILE A 80 -30.40 40.56 4.92
N PRO A 81 -30.92 40.23 6.12
CA PRO A 81 -30.77 38.90 6.69
C PRO A 81 -31.58 37.83 5.94
N LEU A 82 -31.12 36.58 5.98
CA LEU A 82 -31.87 35.42 5.47
C LEU A 82 -32.93 34.97 6.49
N GLN A 83 -34.13 34.64 6.02
CA GLN A 83 -35.15 34.01 6.85
C GLN A 83 -34.76 32.56 7.16
N ARG A 84 -35.22 32.01 8.30
CA ARG A 84 -34.96 30.61 8.70
C ARG A 84 -35.42 29.57 7.67
N SER A 85 -36.41 29.90 6.83
CA SER A 85 -36.86 29.09 5.70
C SER A 85 -35.81 29.06 4.59
N ALA A 86 -35.32 30.23 4.16
CA ALA A 86 -34.25 30.35 3.17
C ALA A 86 -32.94 29.69 3.64
N GLU A 87 -32.53 29.89 4.90
CA GLU A 87 -31.35 29.21 5.46
C GLU A 87 -31.49 27.67 5.41
N ARG A 88 -32.70 27.16 5.64
CA ARG A 88 -32.98 25.72 5.59
C ARG A 88 -32.88 25.22 4.15
N VAL A 89 -33.48 25.93 3.19
CA VAL A 89 -33.37 25.61 1.77
C VAL A 89 -31.91 25.58 1.35
N LEU A 90 -31.10 26.60 1.67
CA LEU A 90 -29.68 26.63 1.32
C LEU A 90 -28.88 25.46 1.90
N LYS A 91 -29.25 24.95 3.07
CA LYS A 91 -28.67 23.72 3.64
C LYS A 91 -29.14 22.45 2.92
N LEU A 92 -30.42 22.39 2.54
CA LEU A 92 -31.01 21.26 1.81
C LEU A 92 -30.44 21.13 0.39
N ILE A 93 -30.03 22.22 -0.24
CA ILE A 93 -29.40 22.20 -1.57
C ILE A 93 -28.19 21.27 -1.62
N TYR A 94 -27.35 21.28 -0.59
CA TYR A 94 -26.21 20.37 -0.50
C TYR A 94 -26.62 18.90 -0.44
N LEU A 95 -27.73 18.60 0.25
CA LEU A 95 -28.28 17.25 0.31
C LEU A 95 -28.85 16.84 -1.06
N GLU A 96 -29.48 17.75 -1.80
CA GLU A 96 -30.00 17.48 -3.14
C GLU A 96 -28.88 17.29 -4.18
N ALA A 97 -27.85 18.14 -4.16
CA ALA A 97 -26.68 17.95 -5.01
C ALA A 97 -25.97 16.62 -4.72
N LYS A 98 -25.82 16.26 -3.44
CA LYS A 98 -25.26 14.97 -3.04
C LYS A 98 -26.16 13.79 -3.42
N ALA A 99 -27.48 13.92 -3.28
CA ALA A 99 -28.44 12.89 -3.66
C ALA A 99 -28.45 12.62 -5.17
N LEU A 100 -28.25 13.67 -5.97
CA LEU A 100 -28.10 13.59 -7.43
C LEU A 100 -26.66 13.32 -7.87
N LYS A 101 -25.72 13.12 -6.93
CA LYS A 101 -24.30 12.85 -7.17
C LYS A 101 -23.58 13.93 -8.00
N ASN A 102 -24.07 15.16 -7.96
CA ASN A 102 -23.44 16.29 -8.61
C ASN A 102 -22.40 16.93 -7.67
N ASN A 103 -21.18 17.10 -8.17
CA ASN A 103 -20.08 17.71 -7.41
C ASN A 103 -20.20 19.25 -7.35
N THR A 104 -20.98 19.83 -8.27
CA THR A 104 -21.34 21.25 -8.34
C THR A 104 -22.81 21.46 -8.03
N ILE A 105 -23.11 22.53 -7.30
CA ILE A 105 -24.47 22.93 -6.97
C ILE A 105 -25.00 23.88 -8.04
N ASP A 106 -26.01 23.42 -8.78
CA ASP A 106 -26.76 24.16 -9.79
C ASP A 106 -28.16 24.61 -9.36
N THR A 107 -28.78 25.47 -10.19
CA THR A 107 -30.13 26.05 -9.98
C THR A 107 -31.23 25.00 -9.81
N SER A 108 -31.07 23.81 -10.41
CA SER A 108 -32.04 22.71 -10.28
C SER A 108 -32.09 22.12 -8.86
N HIS A 109 -30.94 22.04 -8.18
CA HIS A 109 -30.87 21.61 -6.78
C HIS A 109 -31.52 22.64 -5.85
N LEU A 110 -31.38 23.94 -6.18
CA LEU A 110 -32.07 25.02 -5.49
C LEU A 110 -33.59 24.91 -5.66
N LEU A 111 -34.08 24.66 -6.88
CA LEU A 111 -35.51 24.43 -7.13
C LEU A 111 -36.05 23.21 -6.36
N LEU A 112 -35.34 22.08 -6.38
CA LEU A 112 -35.72 20.88 -5.62
C LEU A 112 -35.71 21.13 -4.10
N ALA A 113 -34.74 21.89 -3.60
CA ALA A 113 -34.66 22.23 -2.18
C ALA A 113 -35.81 23.15 -1.74
N ILE A 114 -36.27 24.07 -2.61
CA ILE A 114 -37.45 24.92 -2.36
C ILE A 114 -38.71 24.06 -2.29
N LEU A 115 -38.90 23.17 -3.27
CA LEU A 115 -40.07 22.27 -3.37
C LEU A 115 -40.16 21.24 -2.23
N LYS A 116 -39.09 21.04 -1.46
CA LYS A 116 -39.05 20.13 -0.30
C LYS A 116 -39.56 20.78 0.99
N ASP A 117 -39.75 22.09 1.00
CA ASP A 117 -40.43 22.78 2.09
C ASP A 117 -41.92 22.94 1.74
N ASP A 118 -42.74 21.96 2.12
CA ASP A 118 -44.20 21.92 1.85
C ASP A 118 -44.95 23.14 2.45
N LYS A 119 -44.31 23.85 3.39
CA LYS A 119 -44.84 25.06 4.02
C LYS A 119 -44.48 26.34 3.27
N SER A 120 -43.62 26.26 2.26
CA SER A 120 -43.22 27.41 1.45
C SER A 120 -44.35 27.81 0.52
N MET A 121 -44.67 29.10 0.49
CA MET A 121 -45.65 29.71 -0.42
C MET A 121 -45.35 29.39 -1.89
N VAL A 122 -44.07 29.39 -2.26
CA VAL A 122 -43.62 29.03 -3.63
C VAL A 122 -44.01 27.60 -3.99
N THR A 123 -43.90 26.66 -3.05
CA THR A 123 -44.24 25.25 -3.27
C THR A 123 -45.73 25.11 -3.51
N GLN A 124 -46.57 25.79 -2.72
CA GLN A 124 -48.02 25.78 -2.89
C GLN A 124 -48.45 26.35 -4.25
N ILE A 125 -47.85 27.47 -4.67
CA ILE A 125 -48.13 28.08 -5.98
C ILE A 125 -47.71 27.17 -7.14
N LEU A 126 -46.59 26.44 -6.99
CA LEU A 126 -46.14 25.47 -8.00
C LEU A 126 -47.03 24.22 -8.03
N GLU A 127 -47.50 23.74 -6.88
CA GLU A 127 -48.46 22.62 -6.78
C GLU A 127 -49.79 22.95 -7.46
N ASP A 128 -50.30 24.18 -7.33
CA ASP A 128 -51.49 24.66 -8.04
C ASP A 128 -51.32 24.63 -9.57
N GLN A 129 -50.09 24.81 -10.05
CA GLN A 129 -49.71 24.66 -11.47
C GLN A 129 -49.33 23.22 -11.82
N THR A 130 -49.66 22.26 -10.96
CA THR A 130 -49.35 20.83 -11.07
C THR A 130 -47.86 20.49 -11.10
N VAL A 131 -46.98 21.37 -10.62
CA VAL A 131 -45.54 21.14 -10.49
C VAL A 131 -45.21 20.75 -9.05
N ASP A 132 -44.89 19.47 -8.87
CA ASP A 132 -44.46 18.93 -7.59
C ASP A 132 -42.98 18.51 -7.63
N TYR A 133 -42.42 18.21 -6.44
CA TYR A 133 -41.05 17.75 -6.29
C TYR A 133 -40.72 16.52 -7.16
N ASN A 134 -41.65 15.57 -7.28
CA ASN A 134 -41.41 14.33 -8.02
C ASN A 134 -41.35 14.58 -9.53
N LYS A 135 -42.24 15.41 -10.07
CA LYS A 135 -42.25 15.80 -11.49
C LYS A 135 -41.00 16.57 -11.87
N VAL A 136 -40.56 17.52 -11.04
CA VAL A 136 -39.28 18.22 -11.27
C VAL A 136 -38.12 17.24 -11.26
N LYS A 137 -38.09 16.28 -10.33
CA LYS A 137 -37.05 15.25 -10.25
C LYS A 137 -37.07 14.29 -11.44
N GLU A 138 -38.23 13.85 -11.90
CA GLU A 138 -38.39 12.99 -13.09
C GLU A 138 -37.99 13.72 -14.37
N ASN A 139 -38.37 14.99 -14.49
CA ASN A 139 -38.02 15.81 -15.64
C ASN A 139 -36.50 16.09 -15.66
N LEU A 140 -35.88 16.31 -14.49
CA LEU A 140 -34.42 16.44 -14.36
C LEU A 140 -33.70 15.16 -14.79
N LYS A 141 -34.22 13.97 -14.45
CA LYS A 141 -33.71 12.67 -14.96
C LYS A 141 -33.85 12.53 -16.48
N THR A 142 -34.85 13.20 -17.06
CA THR A 142 -35.16 13.12 -18.50
C THR A 142 -34.32 14.11 -19.31
N LEU A 143 -34.12 15.33 -18.82
CA LEU A 143 -33.26 16.37 -19.40
C LEU A 143 -31.77 16.05 -19.23
N PHE A 144 -31.40 15.36 -18.14
CA PHE A 144 -30.05 14.87 -17.88
C PHE A 144 -30.09 13.36 -17.62
N PRO A 145 -30.08 12.51 -18.66
CA PRO A 145 -29.98 11.08 -18.50
C PRO A 145 -28.55 10.70 -18.08
N LYS A 146 -28.19 10.95 -16.81
CA LYS A 146 -27.12 10.23 -16.12
C LYS A 146 -27.58 9.83 -14.72
N ALA A 147 -27.52 8.52 -14.49
CA ALA A 147 -27.60 7.81 -13.20
C ALA A 147 -28.99 7.57 -12.58
N GLN A 148 -29.91 6.93 -13.31
CA GLN A 148 -30.71 5.78 -12.83
C GLN A 148 -31.68 5.35 -13.94
N ALA A 149 -31.30 4.35 -14.73
CA ALA A 149 -32.23 3.65 -15.61
C ALA A 149 -32.52 2.28 -15.01
N ASP A 150 -33.61 2.18 -14.27
CA ASP A 150 -34.46 1.00 -14.35
C ASP A 150 -35.14 1.08 -15.71
N TYR A 151 -35.00 0.03 -16.53
CA TYR A 151 -35.69 -0.07 -17.80
C TYR A 151 -37.20 -0.20 -17.58
N PRO A 152 -38.05 0.54 -18.32
CA PRO A 152 -39.36 0.05 -18.69
C PRO A 152 -39.21 -0.89 -19.88
N SER A 153 -39.80 -2.07 -19.75
CA SER A 153 -39.99 -3.07 -20.80
C SER A 153 -40.72 -2.51 -22.03
N GLU A 154 -40.36 -3.05 -23.19
CA GLU A 154 -40.95 -2.79 -24.51
C GLU A 154 -42.49 -2.78 -24.51
N GLU A 155 -43.10 -1.83 -25.24
CA GLU A 155 -44.04 -2.17 -26.32
C GLU A 155 -44.42 -0.96 -27.20
N ARG A 156 -44.36 -1.22 -28.51
CA ARG A 156 -45.21 -0.75 -29.64
C ARG A 156 -44.73 0.31 -30.63
N GLU A 157 -44.80 -0.17 -31.87
CA GLU A 157 -44.69 0.48 -33.18
C GLU A 157 -45.62 1.67 -33.39
N GLY A 158 -45.17 2.63 -34.20
CA GLY A 158 -46.02 3.67 -34.79
C GLY A 158 -45.29 4.45 -35.89
N LYS A 159 -45.72 4.26 -37.14
CA LYS A 159 -45.24 4.92 -38.36
C LYS A 159 -45.50 6.43 -38.39
N GLY A 160 -44.54 7.17 -38.96
CA GLY A 160 -44.78 8.18 -40.02
C GLY A 160 -44.81 9.67 -39.62
N GLY A 161 -44.15 10.52 -40.44
CA GLY A 161 -44.59 11.90 -40.69
C GLY A 161 -43.59 13.06 -40.53
N MET A 162 -42.82 13.32 -41.60
CA MET A 162 -42.37 14.60 -42.22
C MET A 162 -42.24 15.95 -41.44
N SER A 163 -41.04 16.55 -41.63
CA SER A 163 -40.68 17.98 -41.89
C SER A 163 -40.92 19.12 -40.89
N GLY A 164 -39.87 19.94 -40.74
CA GLY A 164 -39.97 21.38 -40.44
C GLY A 164 -38.71 21.94 -39.78
N GLY A 165 -37.84 22.61 -40.53
CA GLY A 165 -36.54 23.11 -40.04
C GLY A 165 -36.59 24.47 -39.33
N SER A 166 -35.56 24.74 -38.53
CA SER A 166 -35.00 26.08 -38.36
C SER A 166 -33.52 25.98 -37.99
N LYS A 167 -32.70 26.86 -38.58
CA LYS A 167 -31.27 27.00 -38.35
C LYS A 167 -31.03 27.96 -37.18
N GLY A 168 -30.03 27.65 -36.36
CA GLY A 168 -29.19 28.68 -35.71
C GLY A 168 -29.05 28.57 -34.20
N ALA A 169 -28.13 27.74 -33.73
CA ALA A 169 -27.25 28.02 -32.58
C ALA A 169 -26.18 26.92 -32.51
N SER A 170 -24.91 27.30 -32.37
CA SER A 170 -23.75 26.41 -32.34
C SER A 170 -23.83 25.39 -31.20
N ALA A 171 -24.27 24.18 -31.54
CA ALA A 171 -24.22 23.03 -30.66
C ALA A 171 -22.75 22.61 -30.45
N ARG A 172 -22.31 22.49 -29.18
CA ARG A 172 -21.20 21.61 -28.81
C ARG A 172 -21.50 20.26 -29.46
N GLY A 173 -20.61 19.80 -30.35
CA GLY A 173 -20.83 18.63 -31.18
C GLY A 173 -21.24 17.43 -30.34
N LYS A 174 -22.32 16.74 -30.75
CA LYS A 174 -22.60 15.39 -30.27
C LYS A 174 -21.35 14.55 -30.54
N SER A 175 -20.78 13.93 -29.52
CA SER A 175 -19.68 12.99 -29.71
C SER A 175 -20.10 11.93 -30.73
N GLU A 176 -19.20 11.57 -31.65
CA GLU A 176 -19.42 10.46 -32.57
C GLU A 176 -19.43 9.11 -31.84
N THR A 177 -18.94 9.08 -30.60
CA THR A 177 -18.86 7.89 -29.75
C THR A 177 -19.39 8.07 -28.32
N PRO A 178 -20.69 8.36 -28.12
CA PRO A 178 -21.27 8.61 -26.81
C PRO A 178 -21.20 7.41 -25.84
N VAL A 179 -21.17 6.17 -26.31
CA VAL A 179 -21.11 5.00 -25.41
C VAL A 179 -19.68 4.82 -24.90
N LEU A 180 -18.70 4.85 -25.79
CA LEU A 180 -17.28 4.73 -25.46
C LEU A 180 -16.83 5.85 -24.52
N ASP A 181 -17.26 7.10 -24.75
CA ASP A 181 -16.88 8.23 -23.89
C ASP A 181 -17.43 8.12 -22.45
N ASN A 182 -18.46 7.29 -22.23
CA ASN A 182 -18.98 7.04 -20.87
C ASN A 182 -18.22 5.93 -20.14
N PHE A 183 -17.60 5.00 -20.88
CA PHE A 183 -16.90 3.83 -20.34
C PHE A 183 -15.39 3.86 -20.58
N GLY A 184 -14.88 4.96 -21.13
CA GLY A 184 -13.48 5.10 -21.50
C GLY A 184 -12.94 6.50 -21.26
N ILE A 185 -11.62 6.58 -21.20
CA ILE A 185 -10.85 7.81 -20.96
C ILE A 185 -10.10 8.15 -22.23
N ASP A 186 -10.34 9.33 -22.79
CA ASP A 186 -9.67 9.79 -24.01
C ASP A 186 -8.25 10.30 -23.68
N ILE A 187 -7.25 9.47 -23.94
CA ILE A 187 -5.84 9.80 -23.74
C ILE A 187 -5.42 10.92 -24.70
N THR A 188 -5.98 10.96 -25.91
CA THR A 188 -5.60 11.96 -26.92
C THR A 188 -6.03 13.36 -26.49
N LYS A 189 -7.21 13.46 -25.87
CA LYS A 189 -7.66 14.70 -25.25
C LYS A 189 -6.74 15.13 -24.10
N SER A 190 -6.34 14.21 -23.23
CA SER A 190 -5.36 14.51 -22.17
C SER A 190 -4.02 15.01 -22.73
N ALA A 191 -3.58 14.45 -23.86
CA ALA A 191 -2.38 14.90 -24.57
C ALA A 191 -2.53 16.33 -25.13
N GLU A 192 -3.70 16.68 -25.66
CA GLU A 192 -4.01 18.03 -26.16
C GLU A 192 -4.08 19.07 -25.03
N GLU A 193 -4.59 18.67 -23.86
CA GLU A 193 -4.70 19.51 -22.67
C GLU A 193 -3.36 19.64 -21.91
N GLY A 194 -2.34 18.86 -22.29
CA GLY A 194 -1.01 18.90 -21.67
C GLY A 194 -0.94 18.25 -20.28
N THR A 195 -1.93 17.41 -19.93
CA THR A 195 -2.02 16.77 -18.61
C THR A 195 -1.17 15.49 -18.51
N LEU A 196 -0.79 14.89 -19.63
CA LEU A 196 0.04 13.67 -19.65
C LEU A 196 1.49 13.97 -19.22
N ASP A 197 2.13 12.97 -18.61
CA ASP A 197 3.54 13.04 -18.25
C ASP A 197 4.44 12.95 -19.50
N PRO A 198 5.60 13.63 -19.49
CA PRO A 198 6.61 13.44 -20.52
C PRO A 198 7.16 12.02 -20.48
N ILE A 199 7.33 11.41 -21.65
CA ILE A 199 7.78 10.01 -21.76
C ILE A 199 9.22 9.97 -22.25
N VAL A 200 10.01 9.20 -21.51
CA VAL A 200 11.46 9.08 -21.67
C VAL A 200 11.83 7.62 -21.93
N GLY A 201 12.83 7.38 -22.78
CA GLY A 201 13.42 6.04 -22.96
C GLY A 201 12.55 5.00 -23.68
N ARG A 202 11.32 5.33 -24.09
CA ARG A 202 10.37 4.38 -24.73
C ARG A 202 10.18 4.60 -26.23
N GLU A 203 11.14 5.23 -26.89
CA GLU A 203 10.99 5.63 -28.29
C GLU A 203 10.83 4.45 -29.24
N THR A 204 11.58 3.37 -28.99
CA THR A 204 11.60 2.17 -29.83
C THR A 204 10.29 1.40 -29.76
N GLU A 205 9.71 1.28 -28.57
CA GLU A 205 8.44 0.61 -28.30
C GLU A 205 7.29 1.42 -28.90
N ILE A 206 7.29 2.75 -28.72
CA ILE A 206 6.26 3.62 -29.32
C ILE A 206 6.34 3.59 -30.85
N GLU A 207 7.54 3.63 -31.43
CA GLU A 207 7.73 3.52 -32.89
C GLU A 207 7.25 2.16 -33.41
N ARG A 208 7.63 1.08 -32.71
CA ARG A 208 7.17 -0.28 -33.04
C ARG A 208 5.65 -0.39 -32.97
N LEU A 209 5.02 0.22 -31.97
CA LEU A 209 3.59 0.24 -31.81
C LEU A 209 2.91 1.00 -32.97
N ALA A 210 3.40 2.19 -33.31
CA ALA A 210 2.92 2.97 -34.45
C ALA A 210 3.09 2.23 -35.79
N GLN A 211 4.21 1.50 -35.96
CA GLN A 211 4.47 0.66 -37.11
C GLN A 211 3.43 -0.47 -37.25
N ILE A 212 3.09 -1.15 -36.14
CA ILE A 212 2.10 -2.22 -36.12
C ILE A 212 0.70 -1.68 -36.43
N LEU A 213 0.29 -0.58 -35.78
CA LEU A 213 -1.01 0.05 -36.02
C LEU A 213 -1.19 0.53 -37.47
N SER A 214 -0.10 0.88 -38.15
CA SER A 214 -0.14 1.32 -39.55
C SER A 214 -0.27 0.16 -40.56
N ARG A 215 -0.26 -1.11 -40.11
CA ARG A 215 -0.40 -2.28 -41.00
C ARG A 215 -1.83 -2.48 -41.48
N ARG A 216 -1.99 -3.08 -42.65
CA ARG A 216 -3.30 -3.48 -43.21
C ARG A 216 -3.89 -4.74 -42.57
N LYS A 217 -3.05 -5.65 -42.09
CA LYS A 217 -3.43 -6.90 -41.40
C LYS A 217 -2.53 -7.09 -40.19
N LYS A 218 -3.04 -7.73 -39.13
CA LYS A 218 -2.34 -7.89 -37.84
C LYS A 218 -1.88 -6.53 -37.28
N ASN A 219 -2.82 -5.61 -37.22
CA ASN A 219 -2.63 -4.21 -36.82
C ASN A 219 -2.98 -3.96 -35.35
N ASN A 220 -3.00 -5.01 -34.53
CA ASN A 220 -3.27 -4.95 -33.10
C ASN A 220 -1.99 -5.32 -32.35
N PRO A 221 -1.27 -4.36 -31.75
CA PRO A 221 -0.13 -4.66 -30.89
C PRO A 221 -0.59 -5.20 -29.53
N ILE A 222 0.23 -6.06 -28.93
CA ILE A 222 0.12 -6.43 -27.52
C ILE A 222 1.43 -6.16 -26.80
N LEU A 223 1.38 -5.28 -25.80
CA LEU A 223 2.48 -4.94 -24.90
C LEU A 223 2.59 -6.03 -23.84
N ILE A 224 3.71 -6.75 -23.84
CA ILE A 224 4.01 -7.84 -22.91
C ILE A 224 5.20 -7.42 -22.06
N GLY A 225 4.98 -7.28 -20.76
CA GLY A 225 6.02 -6.90 -19.80
C GLY A 225 5.51 -7.05 -18.37
N GLU A 226 6.43 -7.08 -17.43
CA GLU A 226 6.12 -7.17 -16.00
C GLU A 226 5.25 -5.99 -15.52
N PRO A 227 4.51 -6.11 -14.41
CA PRO A 227 3.82 -4.96 -13.80
C PRO A 227 4.80 -3.84 -13.45
N GLY A 228 4.36 -2.58 -13.60
CA GLY A 228 5.16 -1.41 -13.22
C GLY A 228 6.23 -0.95 -14.23
N VAL A 229 6.44 -1.64 -15.36
CA VAL A 229 7.43 -1.21 -16.38
C VAL A 229 6.99 -0.02 -17.24
N GLY A 230 5.76 0.47 -17.07
CA GLY A 230 5.22 1.62 -17.83
C GLY A 230 4.50 1.27 -19.14
N LYS A 231 3.74 0.16 -19.18
CA LYS A 231 2.95 -0.24 -20.37
C LYS A 231 1.92 0.82 -20.78
N SER A 232 1.23 1.43 -19.82
CA SER A 232 0.24 2.49 -20.06
C SER A 232 0.90 3.79 -20.54
N ALA A 233 2.08 4.13 -20.00
CA ALA A 233 2.88 5.25 -20.48
C ALA A 233 3.26 5.12 -21.96
N ILE A 234 3.51 3.91 -22.49
CA ILE A 234 3.76 3.70 -23.92
C ILE A 234 2.54 4.07 -24.78
N ALA A 235 1.32 3.80 -24.29
CA ALA A 235 0.08 4.19 -24.99
C ALA A 235 -0.14 5.71 -24.94
N GLU A 236 0.15 6.35 -23.81
CA GLU A 236 0.16 7.81 -23.68
C GLU A 236 1.17 8.46 -24.64
N GLY A 237 2.34 7.85 -24.81
CA GLY A 237 3.38 8.32 -25.72
C GLY A 237 2.99 8.24 -27.18
N LEU A 238 2.22 7.22 -27.54
CA LEU A 238 1.59 7.16 -28.85
C LEU A 238 0.64 8.34 -29.05
N ALA A 239 -0.24 8.62 -28.08
CA ALA A 239 -1.20 9.72 -28.18
C ALA A 239 -0.50 11.09 -28.34
N LEU A 240 0.55 11.34 -27.53
CA LEU A 240 1.41 12.53 -27.68
C LEU A 240 2.02 12.62 -29.08
N ARG A 241 2.55 11.53 -29.63
CA ARG A 241 3.12 11.54 -31.00
C ARG A 241 2.05 11.73 -32.08
N ILE A 242 0.82 11.26 -31.88
CA ILE A 242 -0.31 11.51 -32.79
C ILE A 242 -0.65 13.00 -32.81
N VAL A 243 -0.82 13.63 -31.64
CA VAL A 243 -1.11 15.07 -31.51
C VAL A 243 0.02 15.92 -32.11
N GLN A 244 1.27 15.56 -31.82
CA GLN A 244 2.46 16.23 -32.39
C GLN A 244 2.70 15.93 -33.89
N LYS A 245 1.87 15.09 -34.52
CA LYS A 245 2.01 14.65 -35.92
C LYS A 245 3.36 13.99 -36.24
N LYS A 246 3.99 13.34 -35.26
CA LYS A 246 5.25 12.58 -35.38
C LYS A 246 5.01 11.09 -35.68
N VAL A 247 3.90 10.77 -36.35
CA VAL A 247 3.50 9.40 -36.73
C VAL A 247 3.20 9.33 -38.23
N SER A 248 2.97 8.12 -38.75
CA SER A 248 2.49 7.94 -40.13
C SER A 248 1.19 8.70 -40.36
N ARG A 249 0.98 9.21 -41.60
CA ARG A 249 -0.27 9.89 -42.00
C ARG A 249 -1.53 9.07 -41.76
N VAL A 250 -1.41 7.74 -41.72
CA VAL A 250 -2.52 6.81 -41.42
C VAL A 250 -3.04 6.95 -39.99
N LEU A 251 -2.20 7.42 -39.06
CA LEU A 251 -2.54 7.60 -37.65
C LEU A 251 -2.92 9.05 -37.32
N PHE A 252 -2.90 9.96 -38.29
CA PHE A 252 -3.28 11.36 -38.04
C PHE A 252 -4.77 11.48 -37.74
N GLY A 253 -5.08 12.26 -36.71
CA GLY A 253 -6.45 12.48 -36.27
C GLY A 253 -7.09 11.27 -35.61
N LYS A 254 -6.33 10.20 -35.33
CA LYS A 254 -6.85 9.06 -34.57
C LYS A 254 -6.94 9.39 -33.08
N ARG A 255 -8.01 8.94 -32.44
CA ARG A 255 -8.26 9.05 -31.00
C ARG A 255 -7.84 7.75 -30.30
N VAL A 256 -6.95 7.86 -29.33
CA VAL A 256 -6.56 6.78 -28.42
C VAL A 256 -7.44 6.86 -27.17
N VAL A 257 -8.23 5.82 -26.92
CA VAL A 257 -9.19 5.77 -25.80
C VAL A 257 -8.93 4.53 -24.96
N THR A 258 -8.73 4.71 -23.65
CA THR A 258 -8.60 3.63 -22.68
C THR A 258 -9.97 3.10 -22.29
N LEU A 259 -10.14 1.79 -22.27
CA LEU A 259 -11.36 1.14 -21.78
C LEU A 259 -11.26 0.89 -20.27
N ASP A 260 -12.19 1.47 -19.49
CA ASP A 260 -12.29 1.18 -18.06
C ASP A 260 -13.24 0.00 -17.81
N LEU A 261 -12.66 -1.18 -17.60
CA LEU A 261 -13.42 -2.40 -17.31
C LEU A 261 -14.19 -2.32 -15.99
N ALA A 262 -13.66 -1.62 -14.98
CA ALA A 262 -14.33 -1.47 -13.70
C ALA A 262 -15.65 -0.70 -13.88
N SER A 263 -15.64 0.38 -14.67
CA SER A 263 -16.86 1.13 -15.01
C SER A 263 -17.88 0.32 -15.81
N ILE A 264 -17.43 -0.59 -16.68
CA ILE A 264 -18.34 -1.45 -17.45
C ILE A 264 -19.04 -2.47 -16.56
N VAL A 265 -18.31 -3.06 -15.60
CA VAL A 265 -18.85 -4.02 -14.62
C VAL A 265 -19.71 -3.30 -13.57
N ALA A 266 -19.35 -2.08 -13.19
CA ALA A 266 -20.06 -1.30 -12.17
C ALA A 266 -21.54 -1.12 -12.53
N GLY A 267 -22.42 -1.49 -11.59
CA GLY A 267 -23.87 -1.40 -11.78
C GLY A 267 -24.46 -2.46 -12.70
N THR A 268 -23.70 -3.48 -13.11
CA THR A 268 -24.27 -4.71 -13.69
C THR A 268 -24.57 -5.71 -12.58
N LYS A 269 -25.80 -6.23 -12.55
CA LYS A 269 -26.19 -7.32 -11.62
C LYS A 269 -26.12 -8.69 -12.28
N TYR A 270 -26.25 -8.71 -13.61
CA TYR A 270 -26.32 -9.92 -14.42
C TYR A 270 -25.29 -9.86 -15.54
N ARG A 271 -24.70 -11.02 -15.87
CA ARG A 271 -23.75 -11.17 -16.97
C ARG A 271 -24.27 -10.62 -18.31
N GLY A 272 -25.56 -10.81 -18.60
CA GLY A 272 -26.16 -10.29 -19.84
C GLY A 272 -26.09 -8.76 -19.98
N GLN A 273 -26.15 -8.01 -18.88
CA GLN A 273 -26.04 -6.54 -18.90
C GLN A 273 -24.62 -6.09 -19.24
N PHE A 274 -23.61 -6.83 -18.77
CA PHE A 274 -22.22 -6.60 -19.15
C PHE A 274 -22.01 -6.87 -20.65
N GLU A 275 -22.51 -8.01 -21.16
CA GLU A 275 -22.43 -8.35 -22.57
C GLU A 275 -23.17 -7.32 -23.45
N GLU A 276 -24.32 -6.80 -23.01
CA GLU A 276 -25.05 -5.76 -23.74
C GLU A 276 -24.24 -4.45 -23.84
N ARG A 277 -23.62 -4.00 -22.74
CA ARG A 277 -22.73 -2.82 -22.74
C ARG A 277 -21.53 -3.01 -23.65
N MET A 278 -20.88 -4.17 -23.58
CA MET A 278 -19.76 -4.51 -24.47
C MET A 278 -20.22 -4.51 -25.93
N LYS A 279 -21.41 -5.06 -26.23
CA LYS A 279 -21.95 -5.09 -27.59
C LYS A 279 -22.22 -3.68 -28.12
N ALA A 280 -22.72 -2.78 -27.28
CA ALA A 280 -22.93 -1.38 -27.63
C ALA A 280 -21.60 -0.70 -28.01
N ILE A 281 -20.55 -0.91 -27.20
CA ILE A 281 -19.20 -0.38 -27.48
C ILE A 281 -18.64 -0.94 -28.79
N LEU A 282 -18.74 -2.26 -29.02
CA LEU A 282 -18.25 -2.88 -30.26
C LEU A 282 -19.00 -2.40 -31.50
N ASN A 283 -20.33 -2.22 -31.40
CA ASN A 283 -21.14 -1.69 -32.48
C ASN A 283 -20.76 -0.24 -32.83
N GLU A 284 -20.40 0.56 -31.84
CA GLU A 284 -19.91 1.93 -32.04
C GLU A 284 -18.52 1.92 -32.71
N LEU A 285 -17.59 1.13 -32.18
CA LEU A 285 -16.24 0.97 -32.74
C LEU A 285 -16.24 0.45 -34.18
N SER A 286 -17.21 -0.40 -34.56
CA SER A 286 -17.32 -0.88 -35.95
C SER A 286 -17.72 0.20 -36.96
N LYS A 287 -18.33 1.31 -36.52
CA LYS A 287 -18.78 2.41 -37.39
C LYS A 287 -17.72 3.51 -37.55
N THR A 288 -16.82 3.64 -36.59
CA THR A 288 -15.76 4.65 -36.52
C THR A 288 -14.38 4.03 -36.78
N THR A 289 -13.58 4.62 -37.67
CA THR A 289 -12.26 4.05 -38.07
C THR A 289 -11.06 4.81 -37.51
N ASP A 290 -11.34 5.94 -36.89
CA ASP A 290 -10.41 6.89 -36.27
C ASP A 290 -10.07 6.53 -34.82
N ILE A 291 -10.58 5.43 -34.28
CA ILE A 291 -10.39 5.07 -32.87
C ILE A 291 -9.36 3.95 -32.72
N ILE A 292 -8.49 4.12 -31.73
CA ILE A 292 -7.57 3.10 -31.22
C ILE A 292 -7.95 2.83 -29.78
N LEU A 293 -8.41 1.61 -29.51
CA LEU A 293 -8.81 1.19 -28.17
C LEU A 293 -7.59 0.69 -27.39
N PHE A 294 -7.25 1.33 -26.27
CA PHE A 294 -6.28 0.80 -25.31
C PHE A 294 -7.02 -0.04 -24.26
N ILE A 295 -6.61 -1.29 -24.13
CA ILE A 295 -7.15 -2.22 -23.13
C ILE A 295 -5.99 -2.60 -22.22
N ASP A 296 -5.98 -2.02 -21.02
CA ASP A 296 -5.10 -2.50 -19.97
C ASP A 296 -5.59 -3.86 -19.46
N GLU A 297 -4.65 -4.69 -19.03
CA GLU A 297 -4.93 -6.05 -18.53
C GLU A 297 -5.87 -6.85 -19.45
N ILE A 298 -5.59 -6.89 -20.76
CA ILE A 298 -6.48 -7.49 -21.78
C ILE A 298 -6.89 -8.95 -21.49
N HIS A 299 -6.10 -9.66 -20.68
CA HIS A 299 -6.41 -11.02 -20.24
C HIS A 299 -7.71 -11.12 -19.41
N THR A 300 -8.11 -10.04 -18.71
CA THR A 300 -9.34 -9.98 -17.91
C THR A 300 -10.61 -10.16 -18.76
N ILE A 301 -10.58 -9.64 -20.00
CA ILE A 301 -11.66 -9.77 -20.99
C ILE A 301 -11.63 -11.14 -21.68
N VAL A 302 -10.45 -11.76 -21.74
CA VAL A 302 -10.18 -13.03 -22.45
C VAL A 302 -10.40 -14.26 -21.55
N GLY A 303 -10.64 -14.05 -20.25
CA GLY A 303 -10.67 -15.05 -19.17
C GLY A 303 -11.23 -16.43 -19.54
N ALA A 304 -10.29 -17.33 -19.83
CA ALA A 304 -10.51 -18.71 -20.24
C ALA A 304 -11.04 -19.58 -19.09
N GLY A 305 -12.36 -19.77 -19.00
CA GLY A 305 -13.02 -20.97 -18.45
C GLY A 305 -12.65 -21.45 -17.03
N GLY A 306 -11.95 -20.67 -16.22
CA GLY A 306 -11.50 -21.03 -14.87
C GLY A 306 -12.34 -20.36 -13.79
N ALA A 307 -13.08 -21.18 -13.04
CA ALA A 307 -13.89 -20.85 -11.85
C ALA A 307 -15.06 -19.85 -12.06
N THR A 308 -16.11 -20.08 -11.28
CA THR A 308 -17.42 -19.44 -11.32
C THR A 308 -17.36 -17.91 -11.21
N GLY A 309 -17.33 -17.19 -12.33
CA GLY A 309 -17.48 -15.73 -12.35
C GLY A 309 -16.70 -14.94 -13.41
N SER A 310 -15.85 -15.56 -14.24
CA SER A 310 -15.08 -14.79 -15.24
C SER A 310 -15.97 -14.19 -16.35
N LEU A 311 -15.72 -12.91 -16.63
CA LEU A 311 -16.38 -12.12 -17.67
C LEU A 311 -15.81 -12.50 -19.04
N ASP A 312 -16.30 -13.58 -19.65
CA ASP A 312 -15.83 -14.02 -20.97
C ASP A 312 -16.44 -13.18 -22.10
N ALA A 313 -15.82 -12.03 -22.37
CA ALA A 313 -16.10 -11.18 -23.54
C ALA A 313 -15.20 -11.53 -24.74
N ALA A 314 -14.33 -12.53 -24.62
CA ALA A 314 -13.44 -12.99 -25.69
C ALA A 314 -14.22 -13.39 -26.94
N ASN A 315 -15.35 -14.07 -26.76
CA ASN A 315 -16.22 -14.52 -27.85
C ASN A 315 -16.83 -13.36 -28.65
N MET A 316 -16.98 -12.18 -28.04
CA MET A 316 -17.49 -10.98 -28.71
C MET A 316 -16.38 -10.21 -29.44
N LEU A 317 -15.16 -10.22 -28.89
CA LEU A 317 -14.00 -9.53 -29.50
C LEU A 317 -13.41 -10.29 -30.70
N LYS A 318 -13.36 -11.63 -30.65
CA LYS A 318 -12.74 -12.47 -31.69
C LYS A 318 -13.24 -12.14 -33.11
N PRO A 319 -14.56 -12.03 -33.38
CA PRO A 319 -15.04 -11.72 -34.72
C PRO A 319 -14.66 -10.31 -35.18
N ALA A 320 -14.75 -9.32 -34.30
CA ALA A 320 -14.44 -7.92 -34.62
C ALA A 320 -12.94 -7.72 -34.90
N LEU A 321 -12.06 -8.35 -34.09
CA LEU A 321 -10.62 -8.38 -34.32
C LEU A 321 -10.25 -9.15 -35.59
N ALA A 322 -11.00 -10.20 -35.93
CA ALA A 322 -10.75 -10.97 -37.14
C ALA A 322 -11.16 -10.27 -38.43
N ARG A 323 -12.23 -9.49 -38.39
CA ARG A 323 -12.66 -8.65 -39.52
C ARG A 323 -11.83 -7.37 -39.66
N GLY A 324 -11.05 -7.02 -38.64
CA GLY A 324 -10.27 -5.78 -38.61
C GLY A 324 -11.14 -4.54 -38.42
N GLU A 325 -12.35 -4.73 -37.89
CA GLU A 325 -13.31 -3.67 -37.56
C GLU A 325 -12.86 -2.87 -36.33
N ILE A 326 -12.02 -3.47 -35.49
CA ILE A 326 -11.49 -2.85 -34.29
C ILE A 326 -9.98 -2.86 -34.35
N GLN A 327 -9.41 -1.70 -34.06
CA GLN A 327 -7.99 -1.52 -33.82
C GLN A 327 -7.77 -1.31 -32.32
N CYS A 328 -6.97 -2.17 -31.69
CA CYS A 328 -6.68 -2.07 -30.27
C CYS A 328 -5.22 -2.32 -29.93
N ILE A 329 -4.81 -1.76 -28.80
CA ILE A 329 -3.55 -2.00 -28.11
C ILE A 329 -3.91 -2.76 -26.83
N GLY A 330 -3.43 -3.99 -26.68
CA GLY A 330 -3.56 -4.73 -25.42
C GLY A 330 -2.31 -4.60 -24.56
N ALA A 331 -2.46 -4.53 -23.24
CA ALA A 331 -1.35 -4.69 -22.29
C ALA A 331 -1.61 -5.89 -21.37
N THR A 332 -0.57 -6.67 -21.08
CA THR A 332 -0.66 -7.85 -20.20
C THR A 332 0.71 -8.21 -19.63
N THR A 333 0.75 -9.03 -18.58
CA THR A 333 1.99 -9.65 -18.12
C THR A 333 2.36 -10.87 -18.96
N LEU A 334 3.62 -11.32 -18.85
CA LEU A 334 4.10 -12.51 -19.56
C LEU A 334 3.32 -13.77 -19.15
N ASP A 335 3.02 -13.92 -17.87
CA ASP A 335 2.33 -15.10 -17.33
C ASP A 335 0.87 -15.16 -17.80
N GLU A 336 0.15 -14.05 -17.72
CA GLU A 336 -1.23 -13.96 -18.21
C GLU A 336 -1.32 -14.16 -19.72
N TYR A 337 -0.33 -13.65 -20.47
CA TYR A 337 -0.25 -13.86 -21.90
C TYR A 337 -0.17 -15.35 -22.24
N ARG A 338 0.73 -16.09 -21.57
CA ARG A 338 0.89 -17.55 -21.74
C ARG A 338 -0.36 -18.32 -21.34
N GLN A 339 -0.99 -17.92 -20.24
CA GLN A 339 -2.14 -18.65 -19.69
C GLN A 339 -3.41 -18.45 -20.51
N ASN A 340 -3.67 -17.23 -20.98
CA ASN A 340 -4.98 -16.83 -21.52
C ASN A 340 -4.96 -16.54 -23.03
N ILE A 341 -3.87 -15.97 -23.58
CA ILE A 341 -3.84 -15.47 -24.96
C ILE A 341 -3.12 -16.43 -25.89
N GLU A 342 -1.99 -16.99 -25.47
CA GLU A 342 -1.18 -17.92 -26.28
C GLU A 342 -1.89 -19.26 -26.51
N LYS A 343 -2.68 -19.73 -25.54
CA LYS A 343 -3.51 -20.93 -25.69
C LYS A 343 -4.64 -20.75 -26.71
N ASP A 344 -5.09 -19.52 -26.93
CA ASP A 344 -6.15 -19.19 -27.88
C ASP A 344 -5.56 -18.80 -29.24
N GLY A 345 -5.41 -19.80 -30.12
CA GLY A 345 -4.86 -19.60 -31.46
C GLY A 345 -5.71 -18.68 -32.37
N ALA A 346 -6.93 -18.29 -32.00
CA ALA A 346 -7.67 -17.27 -32.74
C ALA A 346 -7.18 -15.86 -32.38
N LEU A 347 -7.02 -15.58 -31.08
CA LEU A 347 -6.53 -14.28 -30.58
C LEU A 347 -5.03 -14.09 -30.85
N GLU A 348 -4.21 -15.12 -30.63
CA GLU A 348 -2.75 -15.03 -30.85
C GLU A 348 -2.43 -14.60 -32.29
N ARG A 349 -3.19 -15.09 -33.27
CA ARG A 349 -2.99 -14.74 -34.69
C ARG A 349 -3.40 -13.31 -35.04
N ARG A 350 -4.13 -12.60 -34.17
CA ARG A 350 -4.59 -11.21 -34.38
C ARG A 350 -3.68 -10.18 -33.73
N PHE A 351 -2.99 -10.55 -32.66
CA PHE A 351 -2.05 -9.68 -31.96
C PHE A 351 -0.62 -9.83 -32.47
N GLN A 352 0.13 -8.74 -32.41
CA GLN A 352 1.57 -8.72 -32.66
C GLN A 352 2.29 -8.40 -31.35
N LYS A 353 3.15 -9.32 -30.88
CA LYS A 353 3.89 -9.20 -29.62
C LYS A 353 4.89 -8.03 -29.68
N VAL A 354 4.89 -7.21 -28.65
CA VAL A 354 5.88 -6.14 -28.36
C VAL A 354 6.36 -6.37 -26.93
N MET A 355 7.63 -6.74 -26.76
CA MET A 355 8.22 -6.95 -25.44
C MET A 355 8.56 -5.59 -24.82
N VAL A 356 8.20 -5.40 -23.57
CA VAL A 356 8.51 -4.20 -22.79
C VAL A 356 9.38 -4.62 -21.61
N GLU A 357 10.67 -4.28 -21.72
CA GLU A 357 11.65 -4.56 -20.67
C GLU A 357 11.60 -3.46 -19.58
N PRO A 358 12.00 -3.76 -18.33
CA PRO A 358 12.19 -2.74 -17.29
C PRO A 358 13.18 -1.66 -17.73
N THR A 359 13.00 -0.42 -17.25
CA THR A 359 13.93 0.69 -17.53
C THR A 359 15.28 0.46 -16.88
N SER A 360 16.35 0.95 -17.51
CA SER A 360 17.67 1.00 -16.89
C SER A 360 17.69 1.99 -15.72
N PRO A 361 18.63 1.88 -14.77
CA PRO A 361 18.78 2.85 -13.69
C PRO A 361 18.96 4.28 -14.19
N GLU A 362 19.74 4.47 -15.27
CA GLU A 362 20.00 5.78 -15.87
C GLU A 362 18.75 6.40 -16.49
N GLU A 363 18.00 5.62 -17.29
CA GLU A 363 16.70 6.05 -17.84
C GLU A 363 15.69 6.36 -16.73
N THR A 364 15.73 5.61 -15.63
CA THR A 364 14.82 5.84 -14.50
C THR A 364 15.14 7.17 -13.79
N ILE A 365 16.41 7.52 -13.61
CA ILE A 365 16.80 8.83 -13.06
C ILE A 365 16.29 9.96 -13.97
N GLU A 366 16.36 9.78 -15.29
CA GLU A 366 15.82 10.75 -16.24
C GLU A 366 14.29 10.84 -16.16
N ILE A 367 13.58 9.72 -16.01
CA ILE A 367 12.13 9.69 -15.76
C ILE A 367 11.78 10.47 -14.49
N LEU A 368 12.46 10.17 -13.37
CA LEU A 368 12.20 10.85 -12.09
C LEU A 368 12.45 12.36 -12.19
N ASN A 369 13.50 12.79 -12.88
CA ASN A 369 13.78 14.21 -13.08
C ASN A 369 12.72 14.94 -13.91
N ASN A 370 12.04 14.24 -14.83
CA ASN A 370 11.00 14.83 -15.67
C ASN A 370 9.63 14.90 -14.98
N ILE A 371 9.36 14.02 -14.01
CA ILE A 371 8.11 14.03 -13.24
C ILE A 371 8.23 14.77 -11.91
N LYS A 372 9.46 15.04 -11.41
CA LYS A 372 9.67 15.61 -10.07
C LYS A 372 8.88 16.88 -9.82
N GLU A 373 8.79 17.80 -10.79
CA GLU A 373 8.13 19.10 -10.60
C GLU A 373 6.65 18.93 -10.23
N ARG A 374 5.97 17.94 -10.82
CA ARG A 374 4.57 17.62 -10.50
C ARG A 374 4.42 17.12 -9.06
N TYR A 375 5.34 16.27 -8.60
CA TYR A 375 5.33 15.78 -7.21
C TYR A 375 5.78 16.85 -6.20
N GLU A 376 6.69 17.73 -6.58
CA GLU A 376 7.12 18.87 -5.77
C GLU A 376 5.98 19.85 -5.53
N ASP A 377 5.17 20.12 -6.55
CA ASP A 377 4.00 20.99 -6.45
C ASP A 377 2.85 20.30 -5.72
N HIS A 378 2.63 19.00 -5.96
CA HIS A 378 1.57 18.24 -5.28
C HIS A 378 1.82 18.12 -3.78
N HIS A 379 3.05 17.82 -3.36
CA HIS A 379 3.40 17.63 -1.94
C HIS A 379 4.00 18.86 -1.29
N ASN A 380 4.18 19.96 -2.04
CA ASN A 380 4.84 21.18 -1.54
C ASN A 380 6.22 20.90 -0.92
N VAL A 381 7.06 20.17 -1.65
CA VAL A 381 8.45 19.82 -1.28
C VAL A 381 9.40 20.11 -2.42
N TYR A 382 10.71 20.03 -2.18
CA TYR A 382 11.75 20.04 -3.21
C TYR A 382 12.69 18.85 -3.04
N TYR A 383 12.91 18.09 -4.11
CA TYR A 383 13.78 16.91 -4.11
C TYR A 383 15.22 17.28 -4.50
N THR A 384 16.17 16.86 -3.67
CA THR A 384 17.60 16.98 -4.04
C THR A 384 18.00 15.98 -5.12
N GLU A 385 19.04 16.30 -5.90
CA GLU A 385 19.62 15.35 -6.86
C GLU A 385 20.04 14.04 -6.18
N ALA A 386 20.61 14.13 -4.98
CA ALA A 386 20.97 12.95 -4.17
C ALA A 386 19.74 12.11 -3.79
N ALA A 387 18.59 12.72 -3.51
CA ALA A 387 17.35 11.99 -3.22
C ALA A 387 16.85 11.23 -4.47
N ILE A 388 16.88 11.84 -5.65
CA ILE A 388 16.49 11.17 -6.91
C ILE A 388 17.38 9.95 -7.18
N ASP A 389 18.70 10.12 -7.03
CA ASP A 389 19.68 9.04 -7.15
C ASP A 389 19.42 7.92 -6.13
N ALA A 390 19.08 8.30 -4.89
CA ALA A 390 18.75 7.37 -3.82
C ALA A 390 17.48 6.57 -4.12
N CYS A 391 16.44 7.20 -4.71
CA CYS A 391 15.22 6.49 -5.11
C CYS A 391 15.55 5.31 -6.01
N VAL A 392 16.41 5.48 -7.01
CA VAL A 392 16.76 4.38 -7.93
C VAL A 392 17.71 3.38 -7.28
N LYS A 393 18.79 3.85 -6.64
CA LYS A 393 19.82 2.97 -6.04
C LYS A 393 19.26 2.11 -4.90
N LEU A 394 18.48 2.72 -4.00
CA LEU A 394 17.93 2.03 -2.83
C LEU A 394 16.79 1.09 -3.24
N THR A 395 15.85 1.52 -4.07
CA THR A 395 14.74 0.63 -4.49
C THR A 395 15.24 -0.52 -5.36
N SER A 396 16.26 -0.31 -6.19
CA SER A 396 16.88 -1.40 -6.96
C SER A 396 17.55 -2.45 -6.07
N ARG A 397 18.10 -2.03 -4.93
CA ARG A 397 18.85 -2.89 -4.01
C ARG A 397 17.94 -3.59 -2.99
N TYR A 398 16.95 -2.88 -2.46
CA TYR A 398 16.14 -3.31 -1.32
C TYR A 398 14.73 -3.78 -1.69
N ILE A 399 14.17 -3.33 -2.82
CA ILE A 399 12.83 -3.74 -3.30
C ILE A 399 13.01 -4.62 -4.55
N SER A 400 13.01 -5.94 -4.36
CA SER A 400 13.30 -6.94 -5.41
C SER A 400 12.07 -7.50 -6.10
N ASP A 401 10.89 -7.41 -5.49
CA ASP A 401 9.62 -7.96 -5.99
C ASP A 401 8.92 -7.05 -7.01
N ARG A 402 9.40 -5.81 -7.16
CA ARG A 402 8.91 -4.82 -8.12
C ARG A 402 10.00 -4.39 -9.10
N TYR A 403 9.56 -3.87 -10.25
CA TYR A 403 10.42 -3.46 -11.35
C TYR A 403 10.52 -1.93 -11.44
N LEU A 404 11.59 -1.44 -12.09
CA LEU A 404 11.72 -0.04 -12.47
C LEU A 404 10.83 0.25 -13.70
N PRO A 405 10.26 1.47 -13.83
CA PRO A 405 10.47 2.64 -12.95
C PRO A 405 9.52 2.72 -11.73
N ASP A 406 8.43 1.94 -11.70
CA ASP A 406 7.35 2.02 -10.70
C ASP A 406 7.83 2.13 -9.25
N LYS A 407 8.67 1.21 -8.79
CA LYS A 407 9.16 1.22 -7.40
C LYS A 407 9.94 2.47 -7.00
N ALA A 408 10.59 3.13 -7.96
CA ALA A 408 11.36 4.34 -7.71
C ALA A 408 10.45 5.59 -7.66
N ILE A 409 9.37 5.58 -8.45
CA ILE A 409 8.32 6.61 -8.41
C ILE A 409 7.56 6.51 -7.09
N ASP A 410 7.19 5.30 -6.65
CA ASP A 410 6.50 5.05 -5.38
C ASP A 410 7.32 5.57 -4.19
N ALA A 411 8.63 5.28 -4.17
CA ALA A 411 9.53 5.81 -3.13
C ALA A 411 9.70 7.33 -3.16
N LEU A 412 9.67 7.95 -4.36
CA LEU A 412 9.71 9.41 -4.51
C LEU A 412 8.43 10.04 -3.92
N ASP A 413 7.27 9.52 -4.31
CA ASP A 413 5.95 9.98 -3.91
C ASP A 413 5.73 9.86 -2.39
N GLU A 414 6.02 8.68 -1.83
CA GLU A 414 5.88 8.42 -0.41
C GLU A 414 6.84 9.28 0.44
N ALA A 415 8.06 9.54 -0.05
CA ALA A 415 8.99 10.44 0.63
C ALA A 415 8.51 11.90 0.63
N GLY A 416 8.00 12.39 -0.49
CA GLY A 416 7.41 13.73 -0.56
C GLY A 416 6.23 13.90 0.38
N SER A 417 5.26 12.98 0.30
CA SER A 417 4.08 12.96 1.16
C SER A 417 4.46 12.92 2.65
N ARG A 418 5.44 12.10 3.01
CA ARG A 418 5.87 11.94 4.39
C ARG A 418 6.59 13.17 4.94
N VAL A 419 7.55 13.72 4.19
CA VAL A 419 8.28 14.94 4.59
C VAL A 419 7.32 16.12 4.69
N HIS A 420 6.31 16.16 3.82
CA HIS A 420 5.23 17.13 3.95
C HIS A 420 4.49 16.93 5.28
N ILE A 421 3.91 15.75 5.53
CA ILE A 421 3.09 15.47 6.73
C ILE A 421 3.87 15.67 8.03
N SER A 422 5.14 15.25 8.10
CA SER A 422 5.95 15.37 9.32
C SER A 422 6.26 16.81 9.71
N ASN A 423 6.29 17.73 8.73
CA ASN A 423 6.59 19.14 8.92
C ASN A 423 5.34 20.04 8.97
N ILE A 424 4.13 19.48 8.83
CA ILE A 424 2.88 20.22 9.08
C ILE A 424 2.74 20.46 10.58
N HIS A 425 3.17 21.63 11.03
CA HIS A 425 2.90 22.12 12.38
C HIS A 425 1.72 23.09 12.35
N VAL A 426 0.63 22.70 13.02
CA VAL A 426 -0.52 23.58 13.24
C VAL A 426 -0.11 24.67 14.24
N PRO A 427 -0.26 25.96 13.91
CA PRO A 427 0.01 27.04 14.85
C PRO A 427 -0.83 26.92 16.12
N VAL A 428 -0.20 27.14 17.28
CA VAL A 428 -0.86 27.10 18.62
C VAL A 428 -2.09 28.01 18.67
N ILE A 429 -2.07 29.12 17.93
CA ILE A 429 -3.19 30.07 17.82
C ILE A 429 -4.45 29.38 17.23
N ILE A 430 -4.29 28.53 16.22
CA ILE A 430 -5.40 27.78 15.60
C ILE A 430 -5.99 26.78 16.61
N GLU A 431 -5.14 26.03 17.31
CA GLU A 431 -5.59 25.08 18.35
C GLU A 431 -6.31 25.80 19.51
N GLU A 432 -5.80 26.96 19.93
CA GLU A 432 -6.45 27.79 20.95
C GLU A 432 -7.81 28.33 20.49
N LEU A 433 -7.92 28.79 19.24
CA LEU A 433 -9.17 29.29 18.68
C LEU A 433 -10.21 28.17 18.56
N GLU A 434 -9.82 26.97 18.11
CA GLU A 434 -10.71 25.80 18.07
C GLU A 434 -11.21 25.42 19.46
N LYS A 435 -10.33 25.46 20.47
CA LYS A 435 -10.71 25.23 21.87
C LYS A 435 -11.67 26.30 22.39
N LYS A 436 -11.38 27.59 22.13
CA LYS A 436 -12.25 28.72 22.51
C LYS A 436 -13.63 28.63 21.85
N ILE A 437 -13.70 28.19 20.59
CA ILE A 437 -14.96 27.94 19.86
C ILE A 437 -15.76 26.85 20.57
N GLU A 438 -15.16 25.71 20.90
CA GLU A 438 -15.89 24.61 21.56
C GLU A 438 -16.35 24.98 22.98
N GLU A 439 -15.51 25.66 23.77
CA GLU A 439 -15.89 26.17 25.10
C GLU A 439 -17.06 27.18 25.03
N THR A 440 -17.02 28.06 24.03
CA THR A 440 -18.09 29.04 23.77
C THR A 440 -19.36 28.33 23.30
N ARG A 441 -19.24 27.32 22.45
CA ARG A 441 -20.36 26.50 21.97
C ARG A 441 -21.05 25.75 23.12
N GLN A 442 -20.28 25.18 24.05
CA GLN A 442 -20.83 24.54 25.25
C GLN A 442 -21.52 25.56 26.17
N SER A 443 -20.94 26.74 26.34
CA SER A 443 -21.51 27.83 27.15
C SER A 443 -22.82 28.35 26.55
N LYS A 444 -22.89 28.49 25.23
CA LYS A 444 -24.12 28.80 24.47
C LYS A 444 -25.20 27.75 24.74
N ILE A 445 -24.88 26.46 24.61
CA ILE A 445 -25.84 25.36 24.85
C ILE A 445 -26.36 25.39 26.30
N LYS A 446 -25.49 25.64 27.29
CA LYS A 446 -25.88 25.78 28.70
C LYS A 446 -26.80 26.98 28.92
N ALA A 447 -26.52 28.13 28.30
CA ALA A 447 -27.35 29.33 28.39
C ALA A 447 -28.74 29.13 27.75
N VAL A 448 -28.80 28.44 26.61
CA VAL A 448 -30.07 28.06 25.95
C VAL A 448 -30.89 27.11 26.83
N LYS A 449 -30.26 26.08 27.42
CA LYS A 449 -30.93 25.15 28.35
C LYS A 449 -31.47 25.86 29.59
N ALA A 450 -30.77 26.88 30.07
CA ALA A 450 -31.19 27.71 31.19
C ALA A 450 -32.18 28.83 30.81
N GLN A 451 -32.66 28.88 29.56
CA GLN A 451 -33.55 29.91 29.02
C GLN A 451 -33.01 31.36 29.14
N LYS A 452 -31.68 31.52 29.25
CA LYS A 452 -31.02 32.83 29.29
C LYS A 452 -30.65 33.27 27.87
N PHE A 453 -31.64 33.76 27.12
CA PHE A 453 -31.50 34.03 25.68
C PHE A 453 -30.50 35.16 25.35
N GLU A 454 -30.40 36.21 26.16
CA GLU A 454 -29.40 37.28 25.95
C GLU A 454 -27.96 36.78 26.12
N LEU A 455 -27.70 35.97 27.15
CA LEU A 455 -26.39 35.35 27.34
C LEU A 455 -26.07 34.38 26.20
N ALA A 456 -27.06 33.61 25.72
CA ALA A 456 -26.89 32.74 24.57
C ALA A 456 -26.57 33.52 23.28
N ALA A 457 -27.20 34.68 23.06
CA ALA A 457 -26.88 35.58 21.95
C ALA A 457 -25.44 36.09 22.05
N SER A 458 -25.00 36.52 23.25
CA SER A 458 -23.62 36.97 23.46
C SER A 458 -22.57 35.88 23.18
N PHE A 459 -22.86 34.62 23.52
CA PHE A 459 -21.98 33.50 23.18
C PHE A 459 -22.01 33.15 21.69
N ARG A 460 -23.15 33.31 21.01
CA ARG A 460 -23.25 33.13 19.55
C ARG A 460 -22.38 34.14 18.81
N ASP A 461 -22.41 35.40 19.22
CA ASP A 461 -21.64 36.45 18.56
C ASP A 461 -20.13 36.27 18.83
N LYS A 462 -19.75 35.82 20.04
CA LYS A 462 -18.37 35.42 20.36
C LYS A 462 -17.89 34.23 19.52
N GLU A 463 -18.72 33.20 19.37
CA GLU A 463 -18.42 32.03 18.53
C GLU A 463 -18.22 32.44 17.07
N LYS A 464 -19.05 33.36 16.55
CA LYS A 464 -18.90 33.92 15.21
C LYS A 464 -17.56 34.63 15.05
N ASN A 465 -17.21 35.51 16.00
CA ASN A 465 -15.93 36.24 15.96
C ASN A 465 -14.73 35.28 15.99
N PHE A 466 -14.73 34.29 16.90
CA PHE A 466 -13.65 33.29 16.94
C PHE A 466 -13.58 32.44 15.67
N SER A 467 -14.72 32.15 15.03
CA SER A 467 -14.75 31.44 13.75
C SER A 467 -14.19 32.28 12.60
N GLU A 468 -14.48 33.58 12.56
CA GLU A 468 -13.91 34.51 11.57
C GLU A 468 -12.40 34.67 11.78
N ASP A 469 -11.93 34.74 13.04
CA ASP A 469 -10.51 34.76 13.37
C ASP A 469 -9.81 33.44 13.00
N LEU A 470 -10.47 32.30 13.23
CA LEU A 470 -9.97 30.98 12.83
C LEU A 470 -9.80 30.86 11.31
N GLU A 471 -10.77 31.35 10.52
CA GLU A 471 -10.66 31.34 9.05
C GLU A 471 -9.47 32.20 8.59
N LYS A 472 -9.30 33.40 9.14
CA LYS A 472 -8.15 34.28 8.81
C LYS A 472 -6.81 33.64 9.14
N GLU A 473 -6.68 33.02 10.31
CA GLU A 473 -5.43 32.36 10.70
C GLU A 473 -5.17 31.09 9.89
N LYS A 474 -6.22 30.35 9.50
CA LYS A 474 -6.09 29.22 8.57
C LYS A 474 -5.62 29.65 7.18
N GLU A 475 -6.20 30.72 6.62
CA GLU A 475 -5.77 31.26 5.32
C GLU A 475 -4.31 31.74 5.34
N LYS A 476 -3.89 32.43 6.42
CA LYS A 476 -2.47 32.81 6.58
C LYS A 476 -1.55 31.60 6.66
N TRP A 477 -1.94 30.59 7.43
CA TRP A 477 -1.16 29.38 7.59
C TRP A 477 -1.04 28.59 6.29
N GLU A 478 -2.11 28.48 5.50
CA GLU A 478 -2.06 27.86 4.17
C GLU A 478 -1.12 28.61 3.21
N GLN A 479 -1.12 29.95 3.27
CA GLN A 479 -0.19 30.77 2.49
C GLN A 479 1.28 30.58 2.93
N GLU A 480 1.53 30.52 4.24
CA GLU A 480 2.87 30.27 4.79
C GLU A 480 3.38 28.87 4.42
N LEU A 481 2.52 27.86 4.51
CA LEU A 481 2.83 26.49 4.09
C LEU A 481 3.22 26.47 2.61
N SER A 482 2.40 27.05 1.72
CA SER A 482 2.69 27.08 0.28
C SER A 482 3.99 27.81 -0.08
N LEU A 483 4.46 28.75 0.74
CA LEU A 483 5.70 29.49 0.51
C LEU A 483 6.95 28.71 0.97
N LYS A 484 6.79 27.75 1.88
CA LYS A 484 7.91 27.03 2.51
C LYS A 484 7.92 25.57 2.07
N LYS A 485 8.47 25.32 0.87
CA LYS A 485 8.75 23.96 0.39
C LYS A 485 9.81 23.31 1.28
N GLU A 486 9.48 22.16 1.86
CA GLU A 486 10.42 21.37 2.65
C GLU A 486 11.36 20.56 1.76
N LYS A 487 12.57 20.32 2.24
CA LYS A 487 13.63 19.65 1.45
C LYS A 487 13.61 18.14 1.70
N VAL A 488 13.55 17.36 0.62
CA VAL A 488 13.70 15.90 0.67
C VAL A 488 15.15 15.51 0.34
N ALA A 489 15.80 14.85 1.29
CA ALA A 489 17.18 14.38 1.20
C ALA A 489 17.26 12.85 1.01
N GLU A 490 18.47 12.34 0.79
CA GLU A 490 18.74 10.89 0.68
C GLU A 490 18.29 10.11 1.93
N GLU A 491 18.43 10.71 3.11
CA GLU A 491 18.00 10.10 4.39
C GLU A 491 16.48 9.88 4.43
N ASP A 492 15.69 10.77 3.83
CA ASP A 492 14.24 10.63 3.79
C ASP A 492 13.81 9.46 2.90
N ILE A 493 14.47 9.29 1.76
CA ILE A 493 14.25 8.14 0.86
C ILE A 493 14.63 6.84 1.56
N ALA A 494 15.77 6.83 2.25
CA ALA A 494 16.22 5.69 3.03
C ALA A 494 15.20 5.26 4.07
N GLU A 495 14.57 6.22 4.76
CA GLU A 495 13.53 5.92 5.74
C GLU A 495 12.26 5.35 5.12
N VAL A 496 11.84 5.86 3.97
CA VAL A 496 10.69 5.32 3.23
C VAL A 496 10.95 3.89 2.76
N VAL A 497 12.07 3.64 2.09
CA VAL A 497 12.45 2.30 1.63
C VAL A 497 12.55 1.32 2.81
N ALA A 498 13.05 1.79 3.95
CA ALA A 498 13.07 1.01 5.19
C ALA A 498 11.67 0.63 5.67
N MET A 499 10.70 1.53 5.61
CA MET A 499 9.30 1.24 5.98
C MET A 499 8.64 0.28 4.99
N MET A 500 8.84 0.48 3.68
CA MET A 500 8.30 -0.41 2.64
C MET A 500 8.83 -1.85 2.77
N THR A 501 10.12 -1.99 3.08
CA THR A 501 10.81 -3.30 3.08
C THR A 501 10.92 -3.94 4.46
N GLY A 502 10.63 -3.19 5.52
CA GLY A 502 10.88 -3.59 6.91
C GLY A 502 12.37 -3.64 7.28
N VAL A 503 13.27 -3.11 6.44
CA VAL A 503 14.71 -3.05 6.72
C VAL A 503 15.01 -1.81 7.58
N PRO A 504 15.67 -1.93 8.74
CA PRO A 504 15.97 -0.79 9.61
C PRO A 504 16.71 0.36 8.91
N VAL A 505 16.17 1.58 9.04
CA VAL A 505 16.72 2.85 8.50
C VAL A 505 18.20 3.04 8.79
N LYS A 506 18.62 2.73 10.03
CA LYS A 506 20.02 2.87 10.48
C LYS A 506 21.00 2.12 9.57
N ARG A 507 20.56 1.07 8.86
CA ARG A 507 21.38 0.34 7.89
C ARG A 507 21.57 1.06 6.56
N ILE A 508 20.63 1.92 6.20
CA ILE A 508 20.64 2.61 4.92
C ILE A 508 21.42 3.93 5.06
N ALA A 509 21.29 4.62 6.21
CA ALA A 509 21.94 5.92 6.45
C ALA A 509 23.37 5.86 7.07
N GLN A 510 23.72 4.84 7.87
CA GLN A 510 25.07 4.75 8.44
C GLN A 510 26.07 4.05 7.50
N ALA A 511 27.34 4.49 7.56
CA ALA A 511 28.48 3.70 7.09
C ALA A 511 28.58 2.40 7.92
N GLU A 512 27.82 1.40 7.48
CA GLU A 512 27.68 0.06 8.03
C GLU A 512 29.02 -0.65 8.32
N GLY A 513 30.09 -0.22 7.65
CA GLY A 513 31.45 -0.67 7.94
C GLY A 513 31.84 -0.52 9.41
N SER A 514 31.43 0.55 10.10
CA SER A 514 31.76 0.75 11.52
C SER A 514 31.08 -0.26 12.45
N ARG A 515 29.84 -0.65 12.16
CA ARG A 515 29.09 -1.69 12.88
C ARG A 515 29.70 -3.06 12.61
N LEU A 516 30.01 -3.36 11.34
CA LEU A 516 30.65 -4.63 10.96
C LEU A 516 32.03 -4.84 11.58
N LEU A 517 32.76 -3.76 11.89
CA LEU A 517 34.04 -3.86 12.61
C LEU A 517 33.87 -4.30 14.07
N LYS A 518 32.75 -3.94 14.72
CA LYS A 518 32.44 -4.32 16.11
C LYS A 518 31.64 -5.62 16.24
N MET A 519 31.27 -6.22 15.11
CA MET A 519 30.41 -7.40 15.07
C MET A 519 31.02 -8.59 15.81
N ASP A 520 32.33 -8.79 15.73
CA ASP A 520 33.01 -9.90 16.41
C ASP A 520 32.83 -9.82 17.93
N ASP A 521 33.13 -8.67 18.52
CA ASP A 521 33.02 -8.41 19.96
C ASP A 521 31.58 -8.56 20.48
N GLU A 522 30.61 -8.01 19.75
CA GLU A 522 29.19 -8.06 20.15
C GLU A 522 28.61 -9.47 20.06
N LEU A 523 29.01 -10.26 19.06
CA LEU A 523 28.59 -11.66 18.94
C LEU A 523 29.22 -12.53 20.02
N GLN A 524 30.50 -12.34 20.34
CA GLN A 524 31.20 -13.07 21.41
C GLN A 524 30.59 -12.79 22.79
N GLY A 525 30.06 -11.58 23.01
CA GLY A 525 29.34 -11.25 24.25
C GLY A 525 28.03 -12.04 24.43
N LYS A 526 27.38 -12.45 23.33
CA LYS A 526 26.08 -13.16 23.35
C LYS A 526 26.20 -14.67 23.11
N VAL A 527 27.23 -15.14 22.42
CA VAL A 527 27.47 -16.56 22.10
C VAL A 527 28.80 -17.00 22.68
N VAL A 528 28.73 -17.83 23.72
CA VAL A 528 29.90 -18.20 24.52
C VAL A 528 30.58 -19.46 23.99
N GLY A 529 31.92 -19.45 23.93
CA GLY A 529 32.75 -20.62 23.67
C GLY A 529 32.90 -20.99 22.19
N GLN A 530 32.52 -20.09 21.29
CA GLN A 530 32.47 -20.32 19.84
C GLN A 530 33.23 -19.24 19.03
N ASP A 531 34.33 -18.74 19.58
CA ASP A 531 35.05 -17.56 19.05
C ASP A 531 35.56 -17.80 17.61
N ASP A 532 36.12 -18.98 17.30
CA ASP A 532 36.56 -19.32 15.94
C ASP A 532 35.39 -19.37 14.93
N ALA A 533 34.24 -19.88 15.36
CA ALA A 533 33.03 -19.93 14.53
C ALA A 533 32.53 -18.52 14.20
N ILE A 534 32.50 -17.64 15.21
CA ILE A 534 32.11 -16.24 15.05
C ILE A 534 33.08 -15.53 14.10
N ALA A 535 34.39 -15.65 14.33
CA ALA A 535 35.40 -14.99 13.51
C ALA A 535 35.31 -15.37 12.01
N LYS A 536 35.04 -16.65 11.70
CA LYS A 536 34.86 -17.12 10.31
C LYS A 536 33.61 -16.52 9.65
N ILE A 537 32.48 -16.50 10.37
CA ILE A 537 31.23 -15.93 9.87
C ILE A 537 31.36 -14.42 9.66
N VAL A 538 31.93 -13.70 10.62
CA VAL A 538 32.15 -12.25 10.52
C VAL A 538 33.01 -11.91 9.31
N LYS A 539 34.11 -12.64 9.09
CA LYS A 539 34.96 -12.45 7.89
C LYS A 539 34.21 -12.72 6.59
N ALA A 540 33.36 -13.74 6.53
CA ALA A 540 32.57 -14.03 5.34
C ALA A 540 31.56 -12.92 5.02
N ILE A 541 30.88 -12.39 6.05
CA ILE A 541 29.92 -11.28 5.91
C ILE A 541 30.63 -9.99 5.52
N GLN A 542 31.77 -9.68 6.13
CA GLN A 542 32.59 -8.52 5.78
C GLN A 542 33.06 -8.56 4.31
N ARG A 543 33.45 -9.73 3.79
CA ARG A 543 33.82 -9.89 2.36
C ARG A 543 32.65 -9.57 1.42
N ASN A 544 31.45 -10.05 1.74
CA ASN A 544 30.26 -9.72 0.95
C ASN A 544 29.95 -8.22 1.00
N ARG A 545 30.02 -7.59 2.18
CA ARG A 545 29.74 -6.16 2.30
C ARG A 545 30.78 -5.26 1.65
N ALA A 546 32.04 -5.68 1.61
CA ALA A 546 33.09 -5.00 0.87
C ALA A 546 32.92 -5.08 -0.67
N GLY A 547 31.89 -5.77 -1.17
CA GLY A 547 31.65 -5.95 -2.61
C GLY A 547 32.63 -6.93 -3.28
N LEU A 548 33.37 -7.71 -2.49
CA LEU A 548 34.36 -8.68 -2.99
C LEU A 548 33.75 -10.05 -3.31
N LYS A 549 32.44 -10.23 -3.07
CA LYS A 549 31.69 -11.45 -3.36
C LYS A 549 30.79 -11.23 -4.57
N ASP A 550 30.53 -12.30 -5.30
CA ASP A 550 29.55 -12.33 -6.39
C ASP A 550 28.18 -11.80 -5.92
N PRO A 551 27.63 -10.74 -6.57
CA PRO A 551 26.34 -10.17 -6.19
C PRO A 551 25.15 -11.10 -6.47
N ASN A 552 25.34 -12.15 -7.27
CA ASN A 552 24.26 -13.10 -7.57
C ASN A 552 24.13 -14.22 -6.53
N LYS A 553 24.97 -14.26 -5.50
CA LYS A 553 24.93 -15.30 -4.46
C LYS A 553 24.40 -14.76 -3.13
N PRO A 554 23.88 -15.63 -2.24
CA PRO A 554 23.52 -15.23 -0.88
C PRO A 554 24.69 -14.59 -0.14
N ILE A 555 24.42 -13.77 0.88
CA ILE A 555 25.44 -13.04 1.67
C ILE A 555 26.49 -14.01 2.21
N GLY A 556 26.05 -15.15 2.75
CA GLY A 556 26.91 -16.20 3.27
C GLY A 556 26.18 -17.53 3.31
N THR A 557 26.88 -18.62 2.97
CA THR A 557 26.34 -19.99 3.00
C THR A 557 27.23 -20.84 3.90
N PHE A 558 26.67 -21.34 5.01
CA PHE A 558 27.43 -21.99 6.07
C PHE A 558 26.82 -23.33 6.46
N ILE A 559 27.66 -24.32 6.75
CA ILE A 559 27.26 -25.50 7.54
C ILE A 559 27.83 -25.40 8.95
N PHE A 560 26.96 -25.43 9.95
CA PHE A 560 27.29 -25.46 11.37
C PHE A 560 27.38 -26.90 11.87
N LEU A 561 28.58 -27.32 12.23
CA LEU A 561 28.92 -28.69 12.64
C LEU A 561 29.24 -28.73 14.12
N GLY A 562 28.67 -29.69 14.84
CA GLY A 562 28.95 -29.88 16.27
C GLY A 562 27.88 -30.68 16.98
N PRO A 563 28.07 -31.01 18.27
CA PRO A 563 27.06 -31.72 19.05
C PRO A 563 25.81 -30.85 19.30
N THR A 564 24.74 -31.47 19.76
CA THR A 564 23.50 -30.73 20.08
C THR A 564 23.72 -29.86 21.33
N GLY A 565 23.11 -28.67 21.34
CA GLY A 565 23.13 -27.80 22.52
C GLY A 565 24.40 -26.96 22.75
N VAL A 566 25.30 -26.86 21.77
CA VAL A 566 26.53 -26.03 21.84
C VAL A 566 26.36 -24.58 21.36
N GLY A 567 25.20 -24.23 20.80
CA GLY A 567 24.90 -22.85 20.38
C GLY A 567 24.70 -22.60 18.88
N LYS A 568 24.68 -23.64 18.03
CA LYS A 568 24.45 -23.51 16.57
C LYS A 568 23.24 -22.64 16.21
N THR A 569 22.06 -22.99 16.73
CA THR A 569 20.82 -22.23 16.52
C THR A 569 20.83 -20.88 17.24
N GLN A 570 21.56 -20.75 18.35
CA GLN A 570 21.67 -19.50 19.09
C GLN A 570 22.46 -18.46 18.29
N LEU A 571 23.55 -18.87 17.64
CA LEU A 571 24.32 -17.98 16.78
C LEU A 571 23.48 -17.47 15.60
N ALA A 572 22.67 -18.32 14.97
CA ALA A 572 21.75 -17.88 13.91
C ALA A 572 20.72 -16.84 14.41
N LYS A 573 20.19 -17.01 15.62
CA LYS A 573 19.27 -16.04 16.25
C LYS A 573 19.95 -14.71 16.52
N VAL A 574 21.14 -14.74 17.13
CA VAL A 574 21.90 -13.53 17.45
C VAL A 574 22.36 -12.82 16.17
N LEU A 575 22.75 -13.56 15.14
CA LEU A 575 23.06 -13.01 13.82
C LEU A 575 21.84 -12.33 13.20
N SER A 576 20.66 -12.93 13.27
CA SER A 576 19.43 -12.29 12.80
C SER A 576 19.11 -11.01 13.57
N GLU A 577 19.24 -11.03 14.89
CA GLU A 577 19.02 -9.85 15.72
C GLU A 577 20.04 -8.74 15.40
N TYR A 578 21.32 -9.08 15.22
CA TYR A 578 22.37 -8.11 14.92
C TYR A 578 22.29 -7.54 13.51
N LEU A 579 22.09 -8.42 12.53
CA LEU A 579 22.11 -8.10 11.10
C LEU A 579 20.77 -7.71 10.54
N PHE A 580 19.66 -7.99 11.23
CA PHE A 580 18.32 -7.58 10.81
C PHE A 580 17.54 -6.75 11.83
N ASP A 581 18.09 -6.48 13.04
CA ASP A 581 17.41 -5.79 14.17
C ASP A 581 16.03 -6.40 14.50
N SER A 582 15.86 -7.67 14.14
CA SER A 582 14.63 -8.43 14.35
C SER A 582 14.94 -9.90 14.55
N THR A 583 14.33 -10.50 15.57
CA THR A 583 14.34 -11.95 15.76
C THR A 583 13.47 -12.66 14.72
N ASP A 584 12.49 -11.95 14.14
CA ASP A 584 11.53 -12.51 13.18
C ASP A 584 12.08 -12.57 11.76
N ALA A 585 13.28 -12.05 11.54
CA ALA A 585 14.06 -12.25 10.32
C ALA A 585 14.78 -13.62 10.30
N LEU A 586 14.67 -14.43 11.37
CA LEU A 586 15.13 -15.82 11.37
C LEU A 586 14.04 -16.73 10.78
N ILE A 587 14.26 -17.19 9.55
CA ILE A 587 13.42 -18.18 8.89
C ILE A 587 13.96 -19.56 9.24
N ARG A 588 13.35 -20.22 10.23
CA ARG A 588 13.74 -21.58 10.62
C ARG A 588 12.89 -22.63 9.90
N ILE A 589 13.56 -23.63 9.34
CA ILE A 589 12.96 -24.81 8.72
C ILE A 589 13.65 -26.06 9.27
N ASP A 590 12.86 -26.98 9.82
CA ASP A 590 13.35 -28.26 10.32
C ASP A 590 13.38 -29.29 9.18
N MET A 591 14.57 -29.77 8.83
CA MET A 591 14.75 -30.72 7.73
C MET A 591 14.25 -32.14 8.05
N SER A 592 13.95 -32.43 9.32
CA SER A 592 13.27 -33.67 9.72
C SER A 592 11.84 -33.74 9.16
N GLU A 593 11.20 -32.60 8.88
CA GLU A 593 9.89 -32.57 8.20
C GLU A 593 9.96 -32.87 6.70
N TYR A 594 11.17 -32.94 6.14
CA TYR A 594 11.44 -33.08 4.70
C TYR A 594 12.21 -34.37 4.38
N MET A 595 12.07 -35.39 5.24
CA MET A 595 12.64 -36.73 5.02
C MET A 595 12.01 -37.45 3.82
N GLU A 596 10.74 -37.17 3.54
CA GLU A 596 9.97 -37.83 2.50
C GLU A 596 9.89 -36.99 1.23
N LYS A 597 9.93 -37.67 0.07
CA LYS A 597 9.97 -37.01 -1.24
C LYS A 597 8.81 -36.04 -1.49
N PHE A 598 7.60 -36.37 -1.04
CA PHE A 598 6.43 -35.50 -1.23
C PHE A 598 6.42 -34.29 -0.30
N ALA A 599 7.15 -34.32 0.82
CA ALA A 599 7.27 -33.16 1.69
C ALA A 599 8.16 -32.07 1.06
N VAL A 600 9.08 -32.43 0.17
CA VAL A 600 10.01 -31.51 -0.52
C VAL A 600 9.24 -30.42 -1.30
N SER A 601 8.11 -30.76 -1.92
CA SER A 601 7.31 -29.77 -2.63
C SER A 601 6.73 -28.71 -1.69
N ARG A 602 6.61 -28.94 -0.37
CA ARG A 602 6.18 -27.89 0.57
C ARG A 602 7.20 -26.76 0.72
N LEU A 603 8.49 -26.97 0.40
CA LEU A 603 9.50 -25.90 0.47
C LEU A 603 9.28 -24.83 -0.59
N VAL A 604 8.99 -25.27 -1.83
CA VAL A 604 8.96 -24.43 -3.03
C VAL A 604 7.53 -24.22 -3.55
N GLY A 605 6.57 -25.04 -3.13
CA GLY A 605 5.18 -25.01 -3.58
C GLY A 605 4.78 -26.34 -4.25
N ALA A 606 3.52 -26.75 -4.08
CA ALA A 606 3.01 -27.93 -4.77
C ALA A 606 2.91 -27.64 -6.28
N PRO A 607 3.20 -28.60 -7.18
CA PRO A 607 3.05 -28.39 -8.62
C PRO A 607 1.55 -28.29 -9.03
N PRO A 608 1.25 -27.72 -10.21
CA PRO A 608 -0.13 -27.61 -10.71
C PRO A 608 -0.90 -28.94 -10.67
N GLY A 609 -2.10 -28.91 -10.08
CA GLY A 609 -2.98 -30.08 -9.97
C GLY A 609 -2.89 -30.86 -8.66
N TYR A 610 -2.06 -30.43 -7.70
CA TYR A 610 -1.98 -31.00 -6.35
C TYR A 610 -2.66 -30.10 -5.31
N VAL A 611 -3.14 -30.69 -4.19
CA VAL A 611 -3.73 -29.93 -3.08
C VAL A 611 -2.68 -28.97 -2.50
N GLY A 612 -3.03 -27.69 -2.36
CA GLY A 612 -2.10 -26.65 -1.93
C GLY A 612 -1.31 -25.99 -3.05
N TYR A 613 -1.66 -26.20 -4.33
CA TYR A 613 -1.05 -25.49 -5.47
C TYR A 613 -1.17 -23.96 -5.39
N GLU A 614 -2.25 -23.45 -4.80
CA GLU A 614 -2.46 -22.01 -4.61
C GLU A 614 -1.68 -21.44 -3.41
N GLU A 615 -1.14 -22.30 -2.54
CA GLU A 615 -0.27 -21.90 -1.44
C GLU A 615 1.19 -21.94 -1.92
N GLY A 616 1.86 -20.78 -1.92
CA GLY A 616 3.28 -20.71 -2.24
C GLY A 616 4.14 -21.51 -1.25
N GLY A 617 5.37 -21.82 -1.64
CA GLY A 617 6.26 -22.66 -0.82
C GLY A 617 6.59 -22.06 0.55
N GLN A 618 6.77 -22.90 1.57
CA GLN A 618 7.08 -22.45 2.93
C GLN A 618 8.39 -21.66 3.02
N LEU A 619 9.39 -21.99 2.20
CA LEU A 619 10.66 -21.27 2.15
C LEU A 619 10.54 -20.05 1.23
N THR A 620 10.02 -20.25 0.01
CA THR A 620 9.91 -19.21 -1.02
C THR A 620 8.99 -18.06 -0.59
N GLU A 621 7.84 -18.32 0.04
CA GLU A 621 6.94 -17.27 0.56
C GLU A 621 7.57 -16.47 1.70
N LYS A 622 8.20 -17.15 2.66
CA LYS A 622 8.79 -16.48 3.83
C LYS A 622 9.94 -15.56 3.40
N VAL A 623 10.78 -16.02 2.46
CA VAL A 623 11.89 -15.22 1.93
C VAL A 623 11.37 -14.11 1.02
N ARG A 624 10.35 -14.35 0.19
CA ARG A 624 9.75 -13.29 -0.63
C ARG A 624 9.22 -12.15 0.23
N ARG A 625 8.56 -12.46 1.35
CA ARG A 625 8.05 -11.45 2.31
C ARG A 625 9.16 -10.80 3.13
N LYS A 626 10.29 -11.49 3.34
CA LYS A 626 11.44 -11.00 4.11
C LYS A 626 12.76 -11.37 3.39
N PRO A 627 13.14 -10.63 2.33
CA PRO A 627 14.35 -10.96 1.55
C PRO A 627 15.64 -10.86 2.38
N TYR A 628 15.61 -9.99 3.40
CA TYR A 628 16.66 -9.81 4.40
C TYR A 628 16.41 -10.72 5.59
N SER A 629 16.97 -11.93 5.52
CA SER A 629 16.72 -12.96 6.53
C SER A 629 17.92 -13.86 6.77
N VAL A 630 17.93 -14.48 7.94
CA VAL A 630 18.77 -15.66 8.20
C VAL A 630 17.89 -16.89 7.96
N VAL A 631 18.20 -17.67 6.93
CA VAL A 631 17.53 -18.94 6.65
C VAL A 631 18.28 -20.05 7.37
N LEU A 632 17.65 -20.63 8.40
CA LEU A 632 18.20 -21.72 9.19
C LEU A 632 17.53 -23.04 8.80
N LEU A 633 18.29 -23.90 8.12
CA LEU A 633 17.92 -25.28 7.79
C LEU A 633 18.50 -26.21 8.87
N ASP A 634 17.65 -26.61 9.82
CA ASP A 634 18.07 -27.41 10.98
C ASP A 634 18.14 -28.90 10.63
N GLU A 635 19.18 -29.60 11.09
CA GLU A 635 19.39 -31.05 10.88
C GLU A 635 19.40 -31.48 9.40
N ILE A 636 20.18 -30.77 8.58
CA ILE A 636 20.23 -30.94 7.12
C ILE A 636 20.55 -32.37 6.65
N GLU A 637 21.20 -33.19 7.49
CA GLU A 637 21.46 -34.61 7.21
C GLU A 637 20.20 -35.50 7.17
N LYS A 638 19.07 -35.01 7.68
CA LYS A 638 17.80 -35.74 7.69
C LYS A 638 16.98 -35.51 6.41
N ALA A 639 17.28 -34.46 5.65
CA ALA A 639 16.54 -34.12 4.45
C ALA A 639 16.61 -35.22 3.38
N HIS A 640 15.55 -35.35 2.60
CA HIS A 640 15.56 -36.14 1.38
C HIS A 640 16.57 -35.57 0.36
N PRO A 641 17.25 -36.40 -0.46
CA PRO A 641 18.24 -35.94 -1.44
C PRO A 641 17.74 -34.84 -2.41
N ASP A 642 16.46 -34.88 -2.79
CA ASP A 642 15.86 -33.89 -3.69
C ASP A 642 15.86 -32.46 -3.12
N VAL A 643 15.94 -32.30 -1.79
CA VAL A 643 16.10 -30.97 -1.16
C VAL A 643 17.44 -30.34 -1.57
N PHE A 644 18.51 -31.13 -1.69
CA PHE A 644 19.82 -30.60 -2.07
C PHE A 644 19.84 -30.06 -3.49
N ASN A 645 19.05 -30.64 -4.41
CA ASN A 645 18.95 -30.14 -5.78
C ASN A 645 18.33 -28.75 -5.83
N ILE A 646 17.31 -28.50 -5.00
CA ILE A 646 16.71 -27.17 -4.84
C ILE A 646 17.73 -26.21 -4.22
N LEU A 647 18.44 -26.64 -3.19
CA LEU A 647 19.46 -25.81 -2.54
C LEU A 647 20.63 -25.48 -3.47
N LEU A 648 21.04 -26.38 -4.37
CA LEU A 648 22.08 -26.09 -5.36
C LEU A 648 21.71 -24.88 -6.24
N GLN A 649 20.46 -24.83 -6.71
CA GLN A 649 19.96 -23.66 -7.48
C GLN A 649 20.04 -22.38 -6.65
N LEU A 650 19.63 -22.44 -5.38
CA LEU A 650 19.70 -21.31 -4.46
C LEU A 650 21.15 -20.84 -4.22
N LEU A 651 22.08 -21.77 -4.01
CA LEU A 651 23.48 -21.46 -3.71
C LEU A 651 24.23 -20.89 -4.94
N ASP A 652 23.77 -21.23 -6.14
CA ASP A 652 24.39 -20.82 -7.41
C ASP A 652 23.91 -19.47 -7.89
N ASP A 653 22.59 -19.34 -8.05
CA ASP A 653 21.96 -18.19 -8.68
C ASP A 653 21.39 -17.18 -7.67
N GLY A 654 21.42 -17.53 -6.37
CA GLY A 654 20.81 -16.73 -5.31
C GLY A 654 19.31 -16.57 -5.49
N GLN A 655 18.66 -17.44 -6.28
CA GLN A 655 17.25 -17.35 -6.60
C GLN A 655 16.62 -18.75 -6.62
N LEU A 656 15.35 -18.81 -6.22
CA LEU A 656 14.51 -19.99 -6.40
C LEU A 656 13.25 -19.63 -7.17
N THR A 657 12.81 -20.54 -8.04
CA THR A 657 11.52 -20.41 -8.70
C THR A 657 10.48 -21.24 -7.96
N ASP A 658 9.43 -20.58 -7.46
CA ASP A 658 8.28 -21.23 -6.83
C ASP A 658 7.46 -22.04 -7.87
N SER A 659 6.57 -22.93 -7.43
CA SER A 659 5.69 -23.71 -8.32
C SER A 659 4.74 -22.84 -9.15
N LEU A 660 4.47 -21.61 -8.72
CA LEU A 660 3.72 -20.59 -9.47
C LEU A 660 4.56 -19.87 -10.55
N GLY A 661 5.84 -20.22 -10.71
CA GLY A 661 6.74 -19.57 -11.69
C GLY A 661 7.38 -18.26 -11.20
N ARG A 662 7.07 -17.84 -9.98
CA ARG A 662 7.63 -16.62 -9.36
C ARG A 662 9.09 -16.86 -8.96
N ARG A 663 9.98 -15.91 -9.30
CA ARG A 663 11.38 -15.91 -8.85
C ARG A 663 11.49 -15.23 -7.49
N VAL A 664 12.06 -15.93 -6.51
CA VAL A 664 12.30 -15.44 -5.15
C VAL A 664 13.80 -15.21 -4.96
N ASP A 665 14.16 -14.03 -4.46
CA ASP A 665 15.54 -13.59 -4.28
C ASP A 665 16.09 -13.95 -2.88
N PHE A 666 17.24 -14.63 -2.86
CA PHE A 666 18.01 -15.04 -1.68
C PHE A 666 19.37 -14.31 -1.59
N LYS A 667 19.70 -13.41 -2.52
CA LYS A 667 20.98 -12.66 -2.52
C LYS A 667 21.19 -11.87 -1.24
N ASN A 668 20.11 -11.39 -0.62
CA ASN A 668 20.10 -10.65 0.64
C ASN A 668 19.93 -11.54 1.89
N SER A 669 19.99 -12.86 1.75
CA SER A 669 19.81 -13.82 2.83
C SER A 669 21.13 -14.48 3.25
N ILE A 670 21.24 -14.88 4.51
CA ILE A 670 22.30 -15.74 5.03
C ILE A 670 21.75 -17.14 5.20
N ILE A 671 22.37 -18.12 4.55
CA ILE A 671 21.93 -19.52 4.61
C ILE A 671 22.78 -20.28 5.61
N ILE A 672 22.16 -20.77 6.66
CA ILE A 672 22.80 -21.56 7.72
C ILE A 672 22.16 -22.93 7.74
N MET A 673 22.98 -23.96 7.60
CA MET A 673 22.57 -25.35 7.71
C MET A 673 23.19 -25.94 8.97
N THR A 674 22.40 -26.53 9.88
CA THR A 674 22.98 -27.21 11.05
C THR A 674 23.10 -28.70 10.77
N SER A 675 24.18 -29.31 11.26
CA SER A 675 24.31 -30.76 11.22
C SER A 675 25.00 -31.30 12.47
N ASN A 676 24.56 -32.49 12.89
CA ASN A 676 25.17 -33.24 13.99
C ASN A 676 26.17 -34.31 13.48
N ILE A 677 26.45 -34.36 12.18
CA ILE A 677 27.39 -35.31 11.56
C ILE A 677 28.79 -35.18 12.20
N GLY A 678 29.47 -36.32 12.37
CA GLY A 678 30.83 -36.40 12.92
C GLY A 678 30.92 -36.28 14.44
N SER A 679 29.85 -35.86 15.13
CA SER A 679 29.87 -35.65 16.59
C SER A 679 30.00 -36.95 17.41
N ARG A 680 29.56 -38.10 16.88
CA ARG A 680 29.73 -39.42 17.52
C ARG A 680 31.13 -39.97 17.32
N GLU A 681 31.63 -39.94 16.09
CA GLU A 681 32.97 -40.45 15.72
C GLU A 681 34.09 -39.67 16.45
N LEU A 682 33.89 -38.35 16.66
CA LEU A 682 34.77 -37.52 17.49
C LEU A 682 34.77 -37.91 18.97
N LYS A 683 33.65 -38.41 19.51
CA LYS A 683 33.53 -38.80 20.93
C LYS A 683 34.22 -40.12 21.22
N ASP A 684 34.08 -41.09 20.31
CA ASP A 684 34.70 -42.41 20.46
C ASP A 684 36.23 -42.32 20.43
N PHE A 685 36.78 -41.33 19.71
CA PHE A 685 38.20 -41.01 19.74
C PHE A 685 38.68 -40.53 21.12
N GLY A 686 37.92 -39.65 21.78
CA GLY A 686 38.27 -39.14 23.11
C GLY A 686 38.25 -40.17 24.25
N LYS A 687 37.70 -41.37 24.01
CA LYS A 687 37.65 -42.49 24.97
C LYS A 687 38.54 -43.69 24.59
N GLY A 688 39.32 -43.59 23.52
CA GLY A 688 40.28 -44.62 23.13
C GLY A 688 41.40 -44.79 24.15
N ILE A 689 41.53 -45.98 24.73
CA ILE A 689 42.60 -46.35 25.67
C ILE A 689 43.96 -46.27 24.93
N GLY A 690 44.80 -45.28 25.27
CA GLY A 690 46.26 -45.42 25.10
C GLY A 690 47.06 -44.34 24.37
N PHE A 691 46.49 -43.25 23.83
CA PHE A 691 47.32 -42.18 23.22
C PHE A 691 46.76 -40.78 23.53
N GLN A 692 47.32 -40.14 24.56
CA GLN A 692 47.28 -38.68 24.67
C GLN A 692 48.46 -38.11 23.87
N THR A 693 48.26 -37.78 22.61
CA THR A 693 49.10 -36.82 21.91
C THR A 693 48.51 -35.43 22.11
N GLY A 694 49.00 -34.72 23.13
CA GLY A 694 48.75 -33.29 23.28
C GLY A 694 49.55 -32.53 22.22
N GLY A 695 48.89 -32.02 21.19
CA GLY A 695 49.51 -31.20 20.14
C GLY A 695 48.54 -30.89 19.00
N ASN A 696 48.86 -29.86 18.19
CA ASN A 696 48.06 -29.35 17.06
C ASN A 696 47.56 -30.42 16.06
N ASP A 697 48.21 -31.59 16.00
CA ASP A 697 47.80 -32.74 15.17
C ASP A 697 46.40 -33.29 15.50
N SER A 698 45.89 -33.06 16.72
CA SER A 698 44.55 -33.52 17.11
C SER A 698 43.43 -32.79 16.35
N ASN A 699 43.63 -31.51 15.98
CA ASN A 699 42.66 -30.71 15.25
C ASN A 699 42.63 -31.05 13.75
N GLU A 700 43.80 -31.31 13.14
CA GLU A 700 43.85 -31.73 11.74
C GLU A 700 43.22 -33.11 11.53
N TYR A 701 43.46 -34.04 12.46
CA TYR A 701 42.86 -35.37 12.39
C TYR A 701 41.35 -35.34 12.65
N ALA A 702 40.89 -34.53 13.63
CA ALA A 702 39.46 -34.26 13.85
C ALA A 702 38.77 -33.72 12.58
N ASN A 703 39.38 -32.73 11.93
CA ASN A 703 38.89 -32.19 10.67
C ASN A 703 38.83 -33.26 9.56
N SER A 704 39.81 -34.17 9.51
CA SER A 704 39.83 -35.26 8.52
C SER A 704 38.69 -36.27 8.72
N ILE A 705 38.33 -36.58 9.97
CA ILE A 705 37.20 -37.47 10.31
C ILE A 705 35.89 -36.79 9.89
N ILE A 706 35.71 -35.52 10.25
CA ILE A 706 34.53 -34.75 9.88
C ILE A 706 34.39 -34.63 8.36
N GLN A 707 35.48 -34.34 7.64
CA GLN A 707 35.47 -34.28 6.17
C GLN A 707 35.07 -35.62 5.55
N LYS A 708 35.55 -36.75 6.09
CA LYS A 708 35.13 -38.09 5.63
C LYS A 708 33.64 -38.33 5.90
N ALA A 709 33.16 -37.97 7.08
CA ALA A 709 31.74 -38.10 7.44
C ALA A 709 30.83 -37.21 6.56
N LEU A 710 31.27 -35.98 6.25
CA LEU A 710 30.56 -35.06 5.36
C LEU A 710 30.51 -35.58 3.92
N LYS A 711 31.64 -36.05 3.38
CA LYS A 711 31.70 -36.63 2.02
C LYS A 711 30.86 -37.91 1.87
N LYS A 712 30.57 -38.59 2.98
CA LYS A 712 29.66 -39.74 3.01
C LYS A 712 28.19 -39.33 3.03
N ALA A 713 27.87 -38.22 3.70
CA ALA A 713 26.50 -37.75 3.86
C ALA A 713 26.03 -36.84 2.71
N PHE A 714 26.92 -36.03 2.15
CA PHE A 714 26.60 -35.03 1.12
C PHE A 714 27.44 -35.26 -0.13
N ALA A 715 26.84 -34.97 -1.29
CA ALA A 715 27.54 -34.99 -2.57
C ALA A 715 28.65 -33.91 -2.58
N PRO A 716 29.81 -34.16 -3.22
CA PRO A 716 30.88 -33.18 -3.35
C PRO A 716 30.44 -31.88 -4.02
N GLU A 717 29.50 -31.97 -4.96
CA GLU A 717 28.92 -30.82 -5.66
C GLU A 717 28.30 -29.82 -4.68
N PHE A 718 27.51 -30.31 -3.73
CA PHE A 718 26.87 -29.49 -2.69
C PHE A 718 27.91 -28.84 -1.77
N LEU A 719 28.90 -29.60 -1.31
CA LEU A 719 29.96 -29.09 -0.44
C LEU A 719 30.79 -27.97 -1.10
N ASN A 720 31.00 -28.05 -2.41
CA ASN A 720 31.77 -27.04 -3.16
C ASN A 720 31.00 -25.72 -3.37
N ARG A 721 29.69 -25.67 -3.11
CA ARG A 721 28.88 -24.43 -3.21
C ARG A 721 28.73 -23.69 -1.88
N ILE A 722 29.25 -24.26 -0.81
CA ILE A 722 29.20 -23.68 0.54
C ILE A 722 30.45 -22.82 0.75
N ASP A 723 30.26 -21.61 1.29
CA ASP A 723 31.37 -20.68 1.51
C ASP A 723 32.34 -21.19 2.58
N ASP A 724 31.81 -21.73 3.68
CA ASP A 724 32.64 -22.22 4.79
C ASP A 724 31.93 -23.30 5.65
N LEU A 725 32.73 -24.16 6.25
CA LEU A 725 32.32 -25.18 7.23
C LEU A 725 32.69 -24.70 8.63
N ILE A 726 31.67 -24.37 9.42
CA ILE A 726 31.82 -23.77 10.74
C ILE A 726 31.77 -24.84 11.81
N MET A 727 32.90 -25.07 12.47
CA MET A 727 33.03 -26.03 13.56
C MET A 727 32.69 -25.39 14.91
N PHE A 728 31.79 -26.05 15.66
CA PHE A 728 31.42 -25.67 17.01
C PHE A 728 32.11 -26.57 18.03
N ASN A 729 32.76 -25.95 19.00
CA ASN A 729 33.46 -26.63 20.08
C ASN A 729 32.49 -27.13 21.15
N SER A 730 32.90 -28.19 21.87
CA SER A 730 32.20 -28.61 23.08
C SER A 730 32.36 -27.54 24.17
N LEU A 731 31.28 -27.25 24.89
CA LEU A 731 31.28 -26.24 25.95
C LEU A 731 32.10 -26.69 27.15
N THR A 732 32.92 -25.81 27.71
CA THR A 732 33.61 -26.05 28.98
C THR A 732 32.75 -25.62 30.16
N GLN A 733 33.10 -26.06 31.37
CA GLN A 733 32.38 -25.63 32.59
C GLN A 733 32.42 -24.11 32.77
N LYS A 734 33.52 -23.45 32.38
CA LYS A 734 33.63 -21.98 32.39
C LYS A 734 32.63 -21.32 31.44
N ASP A 735 32.40 -21.93 30.28
CA ASP A 735 31.43 -21.43 29.31
C ASP A 735 30.01 -21.56 29.85
N ILE A 736 29.70 -22.67 30.51
CA ILE A 736 28.39 -22.88 31.15
C ILE A 736 28.10 -21.80 32.20
N HIS A 737 29.08 -21.40 33.00
CA HIS A 737 28.89 -20.29 33.96
C HIS A 737 28.49 -18.99 33.29
N LYS A 738 29.17 -18.60 32.21
CA LYS A 738 28.81 -17.40 31.44
C LYS A 738 27.42 -17.55 30.79
N ILE A 739 27.08 -18.73 30.29
CA ILE A 739 25.74 -19.00 29.71
C ILE A 739 24.65 -18.87 30.78
N ILE A 740 24.89 -19.35 32.02
CA ILE A 740 23.97 -19.15 33.15
C ILE A 740 23.74 -17.66 33.39
N ASP A 741 24.80 -16.84 33.40
CA ASP A 741 24.67 -15.39 33.61
C ASP A 741 23.80 -14.73 32.53
N ILE A 742 23.98 -15.14 31.27
CA ILE A 742 23.16 -14.65 30.15
C ILE A 742 21.69 -15.06 30.30
N GLU A 743 21.42 -16.33 30.63
CA GLU A 743 20.04 -16.84 30.80
C GLU A 743 19.33 -16.21 32.01
N LEU A 744 20.07 -15.91 33.08
CA LEU A 744 19.54 -15.26 34.29
C LEU A 744 19.15 -13.80 34.07
N ASN A 745 19.69 -13.10 33.06
CA ASN A 745 19.32 -11.71 32.78
C ASN A 745 17.80 -11.53 32.56
N GLY A 746 17.15 -12.49 31.89
CA GLY A 746 15.70 -12.46 31.70
C GLY A 746 14.93 -12.64 33.01
N LEU A 747 15.43 -13.45 33.94
CA LEU A 747 14.87 -13.60 35.28
C LEU A 747 15.09 -12.32 36.09
N TYR A 748 16.29 -11.75 36.07
CA TYR A 748 16.62 -10.50 36.76
C TYR A 748 15.71 -9.35 36.33
N LYS A 749 15.47 -9.20 35.02
CA LYS A 749 14.55 -8.20 34.50
C LYS A 749 13.12 -8.39 35.02
N ARG A 750 12.56 -9.61 34.92
CA ARG A 750 11.21 -9.91 35.43
C ARG A 750 11.07 -9.67 36.93
N VAL A 751 12.09 -9.99 37.72
CA VAL A 751 12.07 -9.78 39.18
C VAL A 751 12.17 -8.30 39.54
N ASN A 752 12.99 -7.54 38.80
CA ASN A 752 13.09 -6.08 38.96
C ASN A 752 11.81 -5.36 38.54
N ASP A 753 11.15 -5.80 37.45
CA ASP A 753 9.87 -5.24 36.98
C ASP A 753 8.73 -5.48 38.01
N LEU A 754 8.85 -6.52 38.84
CA LEU A 754 7.97 -6.78 39.98
C LEU A 754 8.34 -5.95 41.23
N GLY A 755 9.37 -5.12 41.15
CA GLY A 755 9.82 -4.24 42.24
C GLY A 755 10.79 -4.89 43.24
N TYR A 756 11.37 -6.05 42.93
CA TYR A 756 12.29 -6.77 43.83
C TYR A 756 13.71 -6.84 43.27
N ASN A 757 14.71 -6.92 44.15
CA ASN A 757 16.08 -7.19 43.75
C ASN A 757 16.42 -8.68 43.93
N ILE A 758 17.37 -9.20 43.17
CA ILE A 758 17.80 -10.60 43.27
C ILE A 758 19.33 -10.71 43.29
N LYS A 759 19.85 -11.52 44.22
CA LYS A 759 21.28 -11.86 44.34
C LYS A 759 21.43 -13.37 44.42
N ILE A 760 22.18 -13.94 43.47
CA ILE A 760 22.44 -15.38 43.39
C ILE A 760 23.91 -15.63 43.72
N SER A 761 24.16 -16.47 44.71
CA SER A 761 25.51 -16.88 45.10
C SER A 761 26.20 -17.74 44.02
N THR A 762 27.54 -17.70 43.95
CA THR A 762 28.33 -18.53 43.02
C THR A 762 28.08 -20.01 43.24
N ALA A 763 28.02 -20.48 44.49
CA ALA A 763 27.72 -21.87 44.82
C ALA A 763 26.35 -22.35 44.28
N ALA A 764 25.34 -21.47 44.25
CA ALA A 764 24.06 -21.79 43.64
C ALA A 764 24.17 -21.90 42.11
N LYS A 765 24.98 -21.05 41.46
CA LYS A 765 25.28 -21.15 40.02
C LYS A 765 26.04 -22.43 39.69
N ASP A 766 27.02 -22.81 40.50
CA ASP A 766 27.79 -24.07 40.35
C ASP A 766 26.86 -25.29 40.38
N PHE A 767 25.91 -25.31 41.33
CA PHE A 767 24.94 -26.38 41.44
C PHE A 767 24.00 -26.46 40.22
N ILE A 768 23.53 -25.31 39.72
CA ILE A 768 22.71 -25.26 38.49
C ILE A 768 23.52 -25.72 37.28
N ALA A 769 24.80 -25.33 37.18
CA ALA A 769 25.69 -25.77 36.12
C ALA A 769 25.86 -27.29 36.13
N GLU A 770 26.10 -27.89 37.31
CA GLU A 770 26.28 -29.34 37.46
C GLU A 770 25.01 -30.13 37.07
N LYS A 771 23.82 -29.63 37.43
CA LYS A 771 22.55 -30.28 37.08
C LYS A 771 22.06 -29.96 35.67
N GLY A 772 22.54 -28.87 35.07
CA GLY A 772 22.09 -28.34 33.79
C GLY A 772 23.04 -28.60 32.61
N TYR A 773 24.22 -29.17 32.87
CA TYR A 773 25.23 -29.48 31.86
C TYR A 773 25.37 -30.98 31.63
N ASP A 774 25.31 -31.38 30.36
CA ASP A 774 25.63 -32.73 29.91
C ASP A 774 26.52 -32.64 28.66
N VAL A 775 27.63 -33.37 28.63
CA VAL A 775 28.54 -33.44 27.46
C VAL A 775 27.82 -33.96 26.19
N GLN A 776 26.71 -34.69 26.34
CA GLN A 776 25.87 -35.17 25.26
C GLN A 776 24.88 -34.15 24.75
N PHE A 777 24.28 -33.35 25.63
CA PHE A 777 23.19 -32.43 25.30
C PHE A 777 23.57 -30.94 25.38
N GLY A 778 24.83 -30.65 25.69
CA GLY A 778 25.35 -29.29 25.88
C GLY A 778 24.63 -28.54 26.99
N ALA A 779 24.35 -27.26 26.75
CA ALA A 779 23.61 -26.39 27.67
C ALA A 779 22.08 -26.53 27.53
N ARG A 780 21.56 -27.46 26.71
CA ARG A 780 20.11 -27.59 26.47
C ARG A 780 19.29 -27.87 27.75
N PRO A 781 19.75 -28.69 28.72
CA PRO A 781 19.03 -28.90 29.97
C PRO A 781 19.05 -27.70 30.93
N LEU A 782 19.91 -26.71 30.68
CA LEU A 782 20.17 -25.61 31.61
C LEU A 782 18.93 -24.77 31.93
N LYS A 783 18.13 -24.42 30.92
CA LYS A 783 16.86 -23.69 31.13
C LYS A 783 15.91 -24.45 32.07
N ARG A 784 15.82 -25.77 31.87
CA ARG A 784 14.99 -26.63 32.71
C ARG A 784 15.56 -26.74 34.13
N ALA A 785 16.88 -26.75 34.28
CA ALA A 785 17.53 -26.75 35.58
C ALA A 785 17.30 -25.42 36.33
N ILE A 786 17.40 -24.28 35.64
CA ILE A 786 17.06 -22.96 36.20
C ILE A 786 15.60 -22.95 36.64
N GLN A 787 14.67 -23.34 35.78
CA GLN A 787 13.24 -23.38 36.13
C GLN A 787 12.98 -24.26 37.37
N LYS A 788 13.45 -25.51 37.33
CA LYS A 788 13.17 -26.51 38.38
C LYS A 788 13.84 -26.22 39.72
N TYR A 789 15.10 -25.80 39.71
CA TYR A 789 15.89 -25.68 40.93
C TYR A 789 15.91 -24.26 41.48
N LEU A 790 15.74 -23.24 40.62
CA LEU A 790 15.77 -21.83 41.02
C LEU A 790 14.38 -21.20 41.03
N GLU A 791 13.68 -21.19 39.88
CA GLU A 791 12.40 -20.48 39.76
C GLU A 791 11.30 -21.09 40.64
N ASP A 792 11.15 -22.43 40.65
CA ASP A 792 10.15 -23.12 41.46
C ASP A 792 10.34 -22.85 42.98
N GLU A 793 11.59 -22.93 43.46
CA GLU A 793 11.92 -22.65 44.86
C GLU A 793 11.74 -21.16 45.21
N MET A 794 12.05 -20.26 44.29
CA MET A 794 11.78 -18.83 44.47
C MET A 794 10.28 -18.55 44.53
N ALA A 795 9.49 -19.12 43.63
CA ALA A 795 8.04 -18.92 43.58
C ALA A 795 7.36 -19.41 44.87
N GLU A 796 7.76 -20.57 45.39
CA GLU A 796 7.23 -21.10 46.64
C GLU A 796 7.52 -20.15 47.83
N VAL A 797 8.72 -19.60 47.90
CA VAL A 797 9.11 -18.67 48.97
C VAL A 797 8.43 -17.32 48.82
N ILE A 798 8.29 -16.81 47.58
CA ILE A 798 7.58 -15.56 47.28
C ILE A 798 6.10 -15.65 47.68
N ILE A 799 5.43 -16.76 47.40
CA ILE A 799 4.01 -16.95 47.75
C ILE A 799 3.82 -17.09 49.26
N LYS A 800 4.74 -17.78 49.96
CA LYS A 800 4.64 -18.00 51.42
C LYS A 800 5.02 -16.77 52.24
N ALA A 801 5.77 -15.83 51.67
CA ALA A 801 6.28 -14.67 52.39
C ALA A 801 5.52 -13.38 52.00
N SER A 802 5.26 -12.53 52.99
CA SER A 802 4.73 -11.18 52.76
C SER A 802 5.86 -10.25 52.29
N ILE A 803 6.16 -10.27 50.99
CA ILE A 803 7.21 -9.44 50.36
C ILE A 803 6.68 -8.02 50.13
N SER A 804 7.54 -7.02 50.31
CA SER A 804 7.27 -5.61 49.97
C SER A 804 8.20 -5.12 48.86
N GLU A 805 7.78 -4.10 48.13
CA GLU A 805 8.57 -3.47 47.06
C GLU A 805 9.93 -2.98 47.61
N GLY A 806 11.02 -3.29 46.91
CA GLY A 806 12.40 -2.99 47.32
C GLY A 806 13.14 -4.12 48.06
N ASP A 807 12.46 -5.19 48.46
CA ASP A 807 13.09 -6.34 49.11
C ASP A 807 14.08 -7.08 48.18
N THR A 808 15.13 -7.66 48.76
CA THR A 808 16.16 -8.41 48.01
C THR A 808 16.01 -9.91 48.25
N ILE A 809 15.78 -10.67 47.18
CA ILE A 809 15.75 -12.12 47.15
C ILE A 809 17.19 -12.65 47.05
N SER A 810 17.68 -13.23 48.14
CA SER A 810 19.01 -13.84 48.22
C SER A 810 18.92 -15.35 48.03
N VAL A 811 19.58 -15.86 47.00
CA VAL A 811 19.61 -17.28 46.63
C VAL A 811 20.96 -17.91 46.98
N GLY A 812 20.93 -18.89 47.88
CA GLY A 812 22.07 -19.67 48.35
C GLY A 812 21.96 -21.16 48.01
N LEU A 813 23.03 -21.91 48.31
CA LEU A 813 23.03 -23.38 48.27
C LEU A 813 23.20 -23.92 49.69
N ASP A 814 22.29 -24.80 50.13
CA ASP A 814 22.52 -25.62 51.31
C ASP A 814 23.34 -26.87 50.90
N LYS A 815 24.64 -26.84 51.21
CA LYS A 815 25.58 -27.93 50.87
C LYS A 815 25.21 -29.26 51.53
N SER A 816 24.48 -29.25 52.65
CA SER A 816 24.12 -30.48 53.38
C SER A 816 22.95 -31.23 52.74
N LYS A 817 22.00 -30.48 52.16
CA LYS A 817 20.79 -31.02 51.52
C LYS A 817 20.85 -31.03 50.00
N GLN A 818 21.94 -30.51 49.42
CA GLN A 818 22.08 -30.26 47.98
C GLN A 818 20.85 -29.57 47.39
N LYS A 819 20.34 -28.54 48.09
CA LYS A 819 19.12 -27.82 47.70
C LYS A 819 19.39 -26.32 47.64
N ILE A 820 18.86 -25.67 46.61
CA ILE A 820 18.82 -24.20 46.54
C ILE A 820 17.92 -23.69 47.66
N THR A 821 18.36 -22.64 48.34
CA THR A 821 17.59 -22.00 49.42
C THR A 821 17.44 -20.51 49.12
N THR A 822 16.21 -20.03 49.23
CA THR A 822 15.86 -18.64 48.96
C THR A 822 15.53 -17.94 50.28
N LYS A 823 16.13 -16.77 50.52
CA LYS A 823 15.85 -15.92 51.69
C LYS A 823 15.50 -14.52 51.22
N ILE A 824 14.50 -13.91 51.84
CA ILE A 824 14.13 -12.53 51.58
C ILE A 824 14.84 -11.63 52.59
N LEU A 825 15.64 -10.70 52.08
CA LEU A 825 16.27 -9.64 52.85
C LEU A 825 15.39 -8.41 52.72
N LYS A 826 14.77 -7.98 53.83
CA LYS A 826 13.92 -6.79 53.81
C LYS A 826 14.74 -5.55 53.46
N ALA A 827 14.17 -4.66 52.67
CA ALA A 827 14.76 -3.34 52.41
C ALA A 827 15.05 -2.65 53.76
N GLN A 828 16.29 -2.22 53.98
CA GLN A 828 16.59 -1.34 55.11
C GLN A 828 15.79 -0.06 54.90
N LYS A 829 14.76 0.19 55.73
CA LYS A 829 14.19 1.51 55.86
C LYS A 829 15.34 2.45 56.19
N GLN A 830 15.68 3.36 55.27
CA GLN A 830 16.38 4.58 55.66
C GLN A 830 15.51 5.22 56.74
N LEU A 831 15.99 5.17 57.99
CA LEU A 831 15.51 6.06 59.02
C LEU A 831 15.82 7.47 58.52
N GLU A 832 14.76 8.27 58.33
CA GLU A 832 14.83 9.70 58.00
C GLU A 832 15.78 10.47 58.93
#